data_AF-A0A4W3J7K6-F1
#
_entry.id   AF-A0A4W3J7K6-F1
#
_cell.length_a   1.000
_cell.length_b   1.000
_cell.length_c   1.000
_cell.angle_alpha   90.00
_cell.angle_beta   90.00
_cell.angle_gamma   90.00
#
_symmetry.space_group_name_H-M   'P 1'
#
loop_
_entity.id
_entity.type
_entity.pdbx_description
1 polymer ?
#
loop_
_entity_poly.entity_id
_entity_poly.type
_entity_poly.pdbx_seq_one_letter_code
_entity_poly.pdbx_strand_id
1 'polypeptide(L)'
;MPGEHKKPVNMEEKESSVFSTENRSSKDKESTERRVSSNRDKGRDDSKGSSRRESVKAVDEKKKRQEDEKRKKEDEKRRKKEEEKLKAEEEQRKKEEEEKQKLEEDERRKQEEEERRQREEEAARQREMEEAHQLHQEAWERHQARVELRSKNQGAHEGRPEESFFTRLDSSLKKNTAFVKKLRTITEQQRDSLSSDFNSLNLSKYIAEAVASVVEAKLKLSDVNCAVHLCSLFHLRYVDFAPLLLQAWKKHFEARREEKTPNISKLRTDLRFIAELTIVGIFTDKEGLSLIYEQLKNIINADRDSHTHVSVVISFCRHCGDDIPGLVTRKMKLASEKYSLSFPPSEIINAEKQQPFMNLLREYFTSLTKHLKKDHRELQNLERQNRRILHSKGELSEDRHKQYEEFATSYQKLLANTQSLTDLLDENMPELPQDKSAQEEHGTGIDIFTPGKPGEYDLDGGIWEDEDARNFYENLIDLKVFVPAILFKDNEKSKDSSKEEPKDPKDAKDSKEVAPAEELDLELENLDINDEIMEDEGVDEPEDLTQKILEEHEQEDEETSTGSHLKLIVDAFLQQLPNCVNRDLIDKAAMDFCMNMNTKANRRKLVRALFTVPRQRLDLLPFYARLVATLHPCMSDLAEDLCAMLKGDFRFHVRKKDQINIETKNKTVRFIGELTKFKMFMKNDSLHCLKMLLSDFSHHHIEMACTLLETTGRFLFRSPESHLRTSVLLEQMMRKKQAMHLDARYVTMVENAYYYCNPPPVEKTVRKKRPPLQEYIRKLLYKDLSKVTTEKVLRQMRKLAWQDPEVKEYVINCMINIWNVKYNSIHCVANLLAGLVPYQEDVGIHVVDGVLEDIRLGMEVNQPKFNQRRISSVKFLGELYNYRMVESAVIFRILYSFITFGVSTDGSATPLDPPEHLFRIRLVCTLLDTCGQYFDRGSSKRKLDCFLVYFQRYIWWKKTLAVWTKDHPFPIDVDYMISDILELLRPKMKFCSSTEDALKQVQELEREFLIKLGLVIDGKESKSEKLSHIGEGEENQDDDDDEEEEEGGGGETEEQSGNESEMNEHEEEDASENEEEEEEEEEENTD
;
A
#
# COMPACT_ATOMS: atom_id res chain seq x y z
N MET A 1 8.16 -59.01 12.73
CA MET A 1 9.30 -59.56 13.49
C MET A 1 10.55 -59.51 12.61
N PRO A 2 11.77 -59.49 13.18
CA PRO A 2 12.92 -58.83 12.56
C PRO A 2 13.92 -59.77 11.86
N GLY A 3 14.85 -59.17 11.13
CA GLY A 3 16.04 -59.82 10.56
C GLY A 3 17.12 -58.80 10.20
N GLU A 4 18.03 -58.53 11.13
CA GLU A 4 19.27 -57.79 10.83
C GLU A 4 20.28 -58.69 10.11
N HIS A 5 21.17 -58.12 9.27
CA HIS A 5 22.63 -58.18 9.52
C HIS A 5 23.51 -57.51 8.44
N LYS A 6 24.45 -56.68 8.93
CA LYS A 6 25.89 -56.57 8.56
C LYS A 6 26.34 -56.43 7.09
N LYS A 7 27.12 -55.35 6.83
CA LYS A 7 28.14 -55.26 5.76
C LYS A 7 29.32 -56.23 6.06
N PRO A 8 30.18 -56.57 5.07
CA PRO A 8 31.44 -55.81 4.94
C PRO A 8 32.07 -55.66 3.52
N VAL A 9 32.67 -54.47 3.29
CA VAL A 9 34.06 -54.21 2.80
C VAL A 9 34.62 -54.88 1.51
N ASN A 10 34.64 -54.08 0.43
CA ASN A 10 35.79 -53.70 -0.45
C ASN A 10 36.52 -54.69 -1.41
N MET A 11 37.20 -54.11 -2.42
CA MET A 11 38.13 -54.70 -3.43
C MET A 11 37.50 -55.64 -4.51
N GLU A 12 38.01 -55.74 -5.75
CA GLU A 12 38.77 -54.81 -6.64
C GLU A 12 38.78 -55.40 -8.09
N GLU A 13 39.55 -54.77 -9.02
CA GLU A 13 39.90 -55.22 -10.40
C GLU A 13 38.85 -54.89 -11.50
N LYS A 14 39.17 -54.10 -12.54
CA LYS A 14 40.06 -54.32 -13.74
C LYS A 14 39.42 -55.29 -14.75
N GLU A 15 39.58 -55.17 -16.07
CA GLU A 15 40.60 -54.52 -16.93
C GLU A 15 39.94 -54.14 -18.30
N SER A 16 40.53 -53.53 -19.35
CA SER A 16 41.91 -53.16 -19.71
C SER A 16 41.96 -52.07 -20.83
N SER A 17 43.08 -51.33 -20.91
CA SER A 17 43.92 -50.89 -22.08
C SER A 17 43.28 -50.37 -23.42
N VAL A 18 43.94 -49.62 -24.32
CA VAL A 18 45.36 -49.46 -24.75
C VAL A 18 45.59 -47.97 -25.14
N PHE A 19 46.55 -47.18 -24.59
CA PHE A 19 47.97 -46.98 -25.01
C PHE A 19 48.18 -46.49 -26.47
N SER A 20 49.13 -45.60 -26.84
CA SER A 20 50.07 -44.64 -26.18
C SER A 20 50.56 -43.63 -27.26
N THR A 21 51.70 -42.90 -27.35
CA THR A 21 53.04 -42.70 -26.69
C THR A 21 53.64 -41.37 -27.30
N GLU A 22 54.77 -40.69 -26.95
CA GLU A 22 55.82 -40.72 -25.91
C GLU A 22 56.59 -39.36 -25.86
N ASN A 23 56.91 -38.80 -24.68
CA ASN A 23 58.13 -37.99 -24.34
C ASN A 23 58.48 -36.64 -25.06
N ARG A 24 59.39 -35.77 -24.54
CA ARG A 24 60.51 -35.92 -23.56
C ARG A 24 60.85 -34.65 -22.72
N SER A 25 61.70 -34.84 -21.69
CA SER A 25 62.22 -33.94 -20.62
C SER A 25 63.10 -32.72 -21.06
N SER A 26 63.60 -31.77 -20.22
CA SER A 26 64.12 -31.87 -18.81
C SER A 26 64.49 -30.54 -18.07
N LYS A 27 64.39 -30.54 -16.71
CA LYS A 27 65.26 -29.86 -15.67
C LYS A 27 65.36 -28.31 -15.61
N ASP A 28 65.71 -27.63 -14.49
CA ASP A 28 66.25 -28.04 -13.16
C ASP A 28 65.72 -27.15 -11.96
N LYS A 29 66.30 -27.30 -10.76
CA LYS A 29 65.86 -26.96 -9.36
C LYS A 29 65.91 -25.48 -8.81
N GLU A 30 65.12 -25.24 -7.72
CA GLU A 30 65.37 -24.52 -6.41
C GLU A 30 66.00 -23.08 -6.34
N SER A 31 65.83 -22.23 -5.29
CA SER A 31 64.82 -22.08 -4.19
C SER A 31 65.00 -20.77 -3.34
N THR A 32 63.96 -20.36 -2.59
CA THR A 32 63.97 -19.68 -1.24
C THR A 32 64.52 -18.25 -0.95
N GLU A 33 63.61 -17.39 -0.44
CA GLU A 33 63.66 -16.56 0.82
C GLU A 33 64.20 -15.10 0.97
N ARG A 34 63.32 -14.26 1.57
CA ARG A 34 63.46 -13.22 2.65
C ARG A 34 64.25 -11.87 2.51
N ARG A 35 63.47 -10.77 2.44
CA ARG A 35 63.24 -9.70 3.48
C ARG A 35 64.42 -8.95 4.18
N VAL A 36 64.30 -7.59 4.26
CA VAL A 36 64.65 -6.60 5.35
C VAL A 36 65.57 -5.39 5.00
N SER A 37 65.00 -4.16 5.08
CA SER A 37 65.50 -2.81 5.53
C SER A 37 66.93 -2.27 5.17
N SER A 38 67.41 -1.03 5.48
CA SER A 38 66.88 0.22 6.11
C SER A 38 67.72 1.48 5.74
N ASN A 39 67.11 2.67 5.88
CA ASN A 39 67.63 4.02 6.24
C ASN A 39 69.06 4.52 5.90
N ARG A 40 69.14 5.79 5.44
CA ARG A 40 69.93 6.85 6.15
C ARG A 40 69.53 8.28 5.76
N ASP A 41 69.98 9.24 6.59
CA ASP A 41 69.63 10.67 6.62
C ASP A 41 70.89 11.54 6.86
N LYS A 42 70.91 12.81 6.36
CA LYS A 42 71.47 14.05 6.98
C LYS A 42 71.67 15.25 6.02
N GLY A 43 71.07 16.40 6.37
CA GLY A 43 71.83 17.55 6.93
C GLY A 43 72.34 18.75 6.07
N ARG A 44 71.59 19.86 6.11
CA ARG A 44 71.98 21.27 6.45
C ARG A 44 72.85 22.22 5.56
N ASP A 45 72.29 23.43 5.41
CA ASP A 45 72.83 24.80 5.62
C ASP A 45 73.70 25.59 4.59
N ASP A 46 73.10 26.71 4.14
CA ASP A 46 73.57 28.12 4.05
C ASP A 46 74.49 28.75 2.96
N SER A 47 73.84 29.58 2.11
CA SER A 47 74.07 31.03 1.93
C SER A 47 74.94 31.65 0.79
N LYS A 48 74.34 32.68 0.15
CA LYS A 48 74.89 33.92 -0.50
C LYS A 48 75.96 33.84 -1.61
N GLY A 49 75.82 34.60 -2.72
CA GLY A 49 76.86 34.63 -3.77
C GLY A 49 76.92 35.73 -4.86
N SER A 50 75.81 36.19 -5.48
CA SER A 50 75.74 37.32 -6.46
C SER A 50 76.46 37.24 -7.85
N SER A 51 75.81 37.85 -8.85
CA SER A 51 76.36 38.51 -10.06
C SER A 51 76.68 37.77 -11.39
N ARG A 52 75.68 37.84 -12.30
CA ARG A 52 75.73 38.32 -13.71
C ARG A 52 76.31 37.46 -14.87
N ARG A 53 75.45 37.32 -15.91
CA ARG A 53 75.68 36.96 -17.34
C ARG A 53 76.17 35.52 -17.57
N GLU A 54 75.45 34.65 -18.27
CA GLU A 54 75.03 34.81 -19.67
C GLU A 54 73.61 34.26 -19.96
N SER A 55 72.85 34.99 -20.77
CA SER A 55 71.54 34.57 -21.31
C SER A 55 71.67 34.09 -22.77
N VAL A 56 70.62 33.42 -23.28
CA VAL A 56 70.32 32.96 -24.66
C VAL A 56 70.18 31.43 -24.83
N LYS A 57 70.97 30.57 -24.19
CA LYS A 57 70.91 29.10 -24.46
C LYS A 57 69.82 28.29 -23.73
N ALA A 58 69.12 28.86 -22.75
CA ALA A 58 68.18 28.11 -21.90
C ALA A 58 66.74 27.97 -22.45
N VAL A 59 66.42 28.57 -23.60
CA VAL A 59 65.03 28.68 -24.09
C VAL A 59 64.59 27.47 -24.91
N ASP A 60 65.42 26.99 -25.84
CA ASP A 60 65.01 25.94 -26.79
C ASP A 60 64.86 24.54 -26.16
N GLU A 61 65.74 24.14 -25.23
CA GLU A 61 65.61 22.85 -24.55
C GLU A 61 64.33 22.76 -23.69
N LYS A 62 63.93 23.87 -23.06
CA LYS A 62 62.68 23.91 -22.26
C LYS A 62 61.46 23.77 -23.16
N LYS A 63 61.47 24.45 -24.31
CA LYS A 63 60.39 24.41 -25.30
C LYS A 63 60.18 23.00 -25.87
N LYS A 64 61.26 22.29 -26.20
CA LYS A 64 61.19 20.92 -26.75
C LYS A 64 60.65 19.90 -25.75
N ARG A 65 61.07 19.96 -24.49
CA ARG A 65 60.54 19.06 -23.43
C ARG A 65 59.04 19.27 -23.18
N GLN A 66 58.58 20.52 -23.19
CA GLN A 66 57.15 20.83 -23.07
C GLN A 66 56.33 20.28 -24.25
N GLU A 67 56.87 20.25 -25.46
CA GLU A 67 56.18 19.69 -26.63
C GLU A 67 56.03 18.16 -26.55
N ASP A 68 57.09 17.44 -26.14
CA ASP A 68 57.04 15.98 -25.94
C ASP A 68 56.11 15.59 -24.77
N GLU A 69 56.03 16.38 -23.69
CA GLU A 69 55.04 16.17 -22.62
C GLU A 69 53.61 16.46 -23.08
N LYS A 70 53.38 17.50 -23.90
CA LYS A 70 52.04 17.84 -24.40
C LYS A 70 51.48 16.72 -25.28
N ARG A 71 52.30 16.14 -26.16
CA ARG A 71 51.96 14.97 -26.98
C ARG A 71 51.61 13.73 -26.13
N LYS A 72 52.39 13.46 -25.07
CA LYS A 72 52.08 12.38 -24.11
C LYS A 72 50.73 12.59 -23.40
N LYS A 73 50.44 13.82 -22.97
CA LYS A 73 49.15 14.17 -22.34
C LYS A 73 47.99 14.05 -23.32
N GLU A 74 48.17 14.42 -24.59
CA GLU A 74 47.17 14.18 -25.64
C GLU A 74 46.88 12.69 -25.83
N ASP A 75 47.90 11.84 -26.02
CA ASP A 75 47.71 10.41 -26.22
C ASP A 75 47.05 9.73 -25.00
N GLU A 76 47.33 10.20 -23.78
CA GLU A 76 46.63 9.73 -22.58
C GLU A 76 45.17 10.24 -22.50
N LYS A 77 44.91 11.53 -22.81
CA LYS A 77 43.55 12.10 -22.87
C LYS A 77 42.72 11.41 -23.97
N ARG A 78 43.34 10.98 -25.07
CA ARG A 78 42.73 10.15 -26.14
C ARG A 78 42.41 8.73 -25.67
N ARG A 79 43.36 8.01 -25.06
CA ARG A 79 43.11 6.65 -24.54
C ARG A 79 42.05 6.61 -23.45
N LYS A 80 42.02 7.58 -22.54
CA LYS A 80 40.94 7.73 -21.55
C LYS A 80 39.58 7.94 -22.22
N LYS A 81 39.51 8.79 -23.25
CA LYS A 81 38.28 9.05 -24.02
C LYS A 81 37.80 7.83 -24.82
N GLU A 82 38.70 6.96 -25.27
CA GLU A 82 38.35 5.64 -25.82
C GLU A 82 37.85 4.66 -24.75
N GLU A 83 38.51 4.57 -23.58
CA GLU A 83 38.03 3.73 -22.47
C GLU A 83 36.66 4.17 -21.93
N GLU A 84 36.40 5.47 -21.81
CA GLU A 84 35.09 5.99 -21.42
C GLU A 84 34.03 5.68 -22.47
N LYS A 85 34.36 5.82 -23.76
CA LYS A 85 33.43 5.46 -24.83
C LYS A 85 33.11 3.97 -24.85
N LEU A 86 34.12 3.10 -24.66
CA LEU A 86 33.93 1.65 -24.56
C LEU A 86 33.09 1.27 -23.33
N LYS A 87 33.31 1.91 -22.18
CA LYS A 87 32.46 1.73 -20.98
C LYS A 87 31.03 2.18 -21.21
N ALA A 88 30.81 3.30 -21.91
CA ALA A 88 29.48 3.77 -22.26
C ALA A 88 28.75 2.83 -23.24
N GLU A 89 29.45 2.30 -24.25
CA GLU A 89 28.90 1.27 -25.16
C GLU A 89 28.63 -0.06 -24.42
N GLU A 90 29.46 -0.46 -23.45
CA GLU A 90 29.23 -1.64 -22.61
C GLU A 90 28.04 -1.45 -21.64
N GLU A 91 27.92 -0.28 -21.01
CA GLU A 91 26.79 0.06 -20.12
C GLU A 91 25.47 0.17 -20.88
N GLN A 92 25.49 0.73 -22.10
CA GLN A 92 24.31 0.75 -22.97
C GLN A 92 23.91 -0.66 -23.41
N ARG A 93 24.86 -1.50 -23.85
CA ARG A 93 24.56 -2.90 -24.19
C ARG A 93 24.02 -3.70 -23.02
N LYS A 94 24.51 -3.49 -21.80
CA LYS A 94 23.95 -4.11 -20.58
C LYS A 94 22.51 -3.67 -20.33
N LYS A 95 22.17 -2.40 -20.53
CA LYS A 95 20.78 -1.92 -20.40
C LYS A 95 19.86 -2.50 -21.47
N GLU A 96 20.33 -2.60 -22.71
CA GLU A 96 19.59 -3.26 -23.80
C GLU A 96 19.41 -4.77 -23.55
N GLU A 97 20.42 -5.45 -22.97
CA GLU A 97 20.31 -6.86 -22.54
C GLU A 97 19.38 -7.02 -21.32
N GLU A 98 19.42 -6.14 -20.31
CA GLU A 98 18.51 -6.17 -19.17
C GLU A 98 17.05 -5.89 -19.56
N GLU A 99 16.80 -4.95 -20.47
CA GLU A 99 15.45 -4.62 -20.94
C GLU A 99 14.88 -5.77 -21.79
N LYS A 100 15.72 -6.40 -22.62
CA LYS A 100 15.37 -7.61 -23.37
C LYS A 100 15.13 -8.82 -22.45
N GLN A 101 15.94 -9.02 -21.41
CA GLN A 101 15.73 -10.07 -20.42
C GLN A 101 14.43 -9.88 -19.63
N LYS A 102 14.05 -8.64 -19.29
CA LYS A 102 12.76 -8.34 -18.64
C LYS A 102 11.57 -8.66 -19.55
N LEU A 103 11.64 -8.32 -20.83
CA LEU A 103 10.62 -8.68 -21.82
C LEU A 103 10.49 -10.21 -22.00
N GLU A 104 11.63 -10.91 -22.11
CA GLU A 104 11.65 -12.38 -22.20
C GLU A 104 11.14 -13.04 -20.90
N GLU A 105 11.38 -12.45 -19.73
CA GLU A 105 10.82 -12.94 -18.46
C GLU A 105 9.31 -12.69 -18.35
N ASP A 106 8.80 -11.52 -18.74
CA ASP A 106 7.37 -11.22 -18.71
C ASP A 106 6.55 -12.03 -19.74
N GLU A 107 7.12 -12.34 -20.91
CA GLU A 107 6.51 -13.31 -21.83
C GLU A 107 6.53 -14.73 -21.26
N ARG A 108 7.64 -15.15 -20.64
CA ARG A 108 7.73 -16.48 -20.02
C ARG A 108 6.78 -16.63 -18.83
N ARG A 109 6.61 -15.60 -17.99
CA ARG A 109 5.64 -15.56 -16.88
C ARG A 109 4.20 -15.76 -17.37
N LYS A 110 3.81 -15.12 -18.48
CA LYS A 110 2.48 -15.30 -19.09
C LYS A 110 2.27 -16.71 -19.63
N GLN A 111 3.29 -17.30 -20.26
CA GLN A 111 3.25 -18.69 -20.73
C GLN A 111 3.20 -19.67 -19.55
N GLU A 112 3.99 -19.45 -18.49
CA GLU A 112 3.96 -20.24 -17.24
C GLU A 112 2.58 -20.18 -16.56
N GLU A 113 1.92 -19.02 -16.55
CA GLU A 113 0.56 -18.86 -15.99
C GLU A 113 -0.53 -19.51 -16.86
N GLU A 114 -0.46 -19.36 -18.18
CA GLU A 114 -1.41 -20.01 -19.09
C GLU A 114 -1.25 -21.54 -19.07
N GLU A 115 -0.02 -22.05 -19.02
CA GLU A 115 0.25 -23.48 -18.75
C GLU A 115 -0.25 -23.92 -17.38
N ARG A 116 -0.05 -23.13 -16.32
CA ARG A 116 -0.55 -23.45 -14.96
C ARG A 116 -2.07 -23.63 -14.99
N ARG A 117 -2.78 -22.69 -15.61
CA ARG A 117 -4.24 -22.73 -15.77
C ARG A 117 -4.69 -23.94 -16.60
N GLN A 118 -4.03 -24.25 -17.72
CA GLN A 118 -4.37 -25.43 -18.53
C GLN A 118 -4.20 -26.73 -17.74
N ARG A 119 -3.12 -26.85 -16.95
CA ARG A 119 -2.88 -28.00 -16.05
C ARG A 119 -3.91 -28.08 -14.92
N GLU A 120 -4.34 -26.94 -14.36
CA GLU A 120 -5.42 -26.87 -13.36
C GLU A 120 -6.77 -27.33 -13.97
N GLU A 121 -7.13 -26.84 -15.15
CA GLU A 121 -8.36 -27.24 -15.87
C GLU A 121 -8.32 -28.71 -16.35
N GLU A 122 -7.15 -29.27 -16.67
CA GLU A 122 -6.96 -30.70 -16.98
C GLU A 122 -7.05 -31.57 -15.72
N ALA A 123 -6.36 -31.20 -14.63
CA ALA A 123 -6.44 -31.91 -13.35
C ALA A 123 -7.86 -31.90 -12.75
N ALA A 124 -8.61 -30.81 -12.93
CA ALA A 124 -10.02 -30.74 -12.53
C ALA A 124 -10.89 -31.75 -13.29
N ARG A 125 -10.71 -31.85 -14.62
CA ARG A 125 -11.41 -32.83 -15.47
C ARG A 125 -11.02 -34.27 -15.16
N GLN A 126 -9.75 -34.53 -14.84
CA GLN A 126 -9.32 -35.86 -14.39
C GLN A 126 -9.97 -36.24 -13.06
N ARG A 127 -9.98 -35.36 -12.05
CA ARG A 127 -10.66 -35.59 -10.77
C ARG A 127 -12.15 -35.84 -10.93
N GLU A 128 -12.82 -35.10 -11.81
CA GLU A 128 -14.24 -35.30 -12.12
C GLU A 128 -14.50 -36.69 -12.75
N MET A 129 -13.62 -37.13 -13.67
CA MET A 129 -13.68 -38.46 -14.27
C MET A 129 -13.43 -39.56 -13.22
N GLU A 130 -12.47 -39.37 -12.31
CA GLU A 130 -12.18 -40.31 -11.21
C GLU A 130 -13.35 -40.40 -10.22
N GLU A 131 -13.95 -39.27 -9.80
CA GLU A 131 -15.17 -39.25 -8.97
C GLU A 131 -16.34 -39.99 -9.65
N ALA A 132 -16.51 -39.82 -10.97
CA ALA A 132 -17.56 -40.50 -11.73
C ALA A 132 -17.36 -42.01 -11.82
N HIS A 133 -16.12 -42.49 -11.99
CA HIS A 133 -15.81 -43.92 -12.02
C HIS A 133 -15.91 -44.55 -10.62
N GLN A 134 -15.49 -43.85 -9.57
CA GLN A 134 -15.70 -44.33 -8.19
C GLN A 134 -17.19 -44.46 -7.86
N LEU A 135 -18.02 -43.45 -8.20
CA LEU A 135 -19.46 -43.50 -7.99
C LEU A 135 -20.13 -44.67 -8.74
N HIS A 136 -19.64 -44.99 -9.94
CA HIS A 136 -20.09 -46.15 -10.73
C HIS A 136 -19.73 -47.49 -10.08
N GLN A 137 -18.48 -47.64 -9.62
CA GLN A 137 -18.02 -48.83 -8.90
C GLN A 137 -18.81 -49.03 -7.58
N GLU A 138 -18.93 -48.00 -6.75
CA GLU A 138 -19.66 -48.07 -5.47
C GLU A 138 -21.15 -48.41 -5.65
N ALA A 139 -21.76 -48.00 -6.77
CA ALA A 139 -23.12 -48.39 -7.10
C ALA A 139 -23.22 -49.89 -7.46
N TRP A 140 -22.32 -50.39 -8.30
CA TRP A 140 -22.31 -51.81 -8.70
C TRP A 140 -21.97 -52.76 -7.55
N GLU A 141 -20.97 -52.43 -6.73
CA GLU A 141 -20.62 -53.23 -5.54
C GLU A 141 -21.80 -53.32 -4.56
N ARG A 142 -22.46 -52.18 -4.29
CA ARG A 142 -23.64 -52.12 -3.42
C ARG A 142 -24.81 -52.93 -3.97
N HIS A 143 -25.11 -52.82 -5.26
CA HIS A 143 -26.18 -53.57 -5.92
C HIS A 143 -25.91 -55.09 -5.87
N GLN A 144 -24.71 -55.54 -6.25
CA GLN A 144 -24.37 -56.97 -6.25
C GLN A 144 -24.44 -57.58 -4.85
N ALA A 145 -23.88 -56.91 -3.83
CA ALA A 145 -23.93 -57.39 -2.44
C ALA A 145 -25.39 -57.48 -1.91
N ARG A 146 -26.27 -56.56 -2.32
CA ARG A 146 -27.69 -56.58 -1.96
C ARG A 146 -28.45 -57.72 -2.64
N VAL A 147 -28.25 -57.93 -3.94
CA VAL A 147 -28.88 -59.03 -4.70
C VAL A 147 -28.44 -60.39 -4.16
N GLU A 148 -27.14 -60.57 -3.86
CA GLU A 148 -26.61 -61.81 -3.29
C GLU A 148 -27.21 -62.11 -1.91
N LEU A 149 -27.26 -61.11 -1.01
CA LEU A 149 -27.86 -61.28 0.32
C LEU A 149 -29.38 -61.49 0.25
N ARG A 150 -30.10 -60.78 -0.63
CA ARG A 150 -31.55 -60.94 -0.82
C ARG A 150 -31.91 -62.35 -1.29
N SER A 151 -31.17 -62.87 -2.28
CA SER A 151 -31.33 -64.25 -2.76
C SER A 151 -31.15 -65.28 -1.63
N LYS A 152 -30.05 -65.17 -0.87
CA LYS A 152 -29.77 -66.04 0.28
C LYS A 152 -30.86 -65.96 1.36
N ASN A 153 -31.26 -64.75 1.76
CA ASN A 153 -32.23 -64.54 2.84
C ASN A 153 -33.66 -64.95 2.45
N GLN A 154 -34.05 -64.85 1.18
CA GLN A 154 -35.33 -65.39 0.70
C GLN A 154 -35.30 -66.93 0.64
N GLY A 155 -34.20 -67.52 0.17
CA GLY A 155 -33.95 -68.97 0.21
C GLY A 155 -33.72 -69.57 1.62
N ALA A 156 -33.65 -68.74 2.67
CA ALA A 156 -33.35 -69.17 4.04
C ALA A 156 -34.27 -70.28 4.57
N HIS A 157 -35.51 -70.36 4.09
CA HIS A 157 -36.46 -71.37 4.53
C HIS A 157 -36.13 -72.79 4.03
N GLU A 158 -35.42 -72.93 2.91
CA GLU A 158 -34.94 -74.23 2.38
C GLU A 158 -33.56 -74.61 2.96
N GLY A 159 -32.73 -73.61 3.28
CA GLY A 159 -31.34 -73.79 3.74
C GLY A 159 -31.13 -73.87 5.26
N ARG A 160 -32.19 -73.81 6.08
CA ARG A 160 -32.06 -73.85 7.56
C ARG A 160 -31.62 -75.24 8.05
N PRO A 161 -30.65 -75.31 8.98
CA PRO A 161 -30.15 -76.59 9.47
C PRO A 161 -31.13 -77.27 10.45
N GLU A 162 -31.15 -78.60 10.45
CA GLU A 162 -31.95 -79.41 11.38
C GLU A 162 -31.42 -79.38 12.82
N GLU A 163 -32.24 -79.85 13.77
CA GLU A 163 -31.91 -79.92 15.22
C GLU A 163 -30.57 -80.65 15.50
N SER A 164 -30.23 -81.65 14.67
CA SER A 164 -28.98 -82.41 14.76
C SER A 164 -27.70 -81.55 14.62
N PHE A 165 -27.76 -80.45 13.86
CA PHE A 165 -26.66 -79.48 13.71
C PHE A 165 -26.40 -78.72 15.01
N PHE A 166 -27.48 -78.24 15.65
CA PHE A 166 -27.40 -77.42 16.86
C PHE A 166 -26.82 -78.16 18.07
N THR A 167 -26.93 -79.50 18.12
CA THR A 167 -26.29 -80.33 19.16
C THR A 167 -24.75 -80.26 19.16
N ARG A 168 -24.14 -79.84 18.03
CA ARG A 168 -22.68 -79.74 17.85
C ARG A 168 -22.13 -78.36 18.21
N LEU A 169 -22.99 -77.40 18.53
CA LEU A 169 -22.63 -76.00 18.78
C LEU A 169 -22.64 -75.65 20.28
N ASP A 170 -21.78 -74.72 20.67
CA ASP A 170 -21.58 -74.38 22.08
C ASP A 170 -22.79 -73.63 22.66
N SER A 171 -23.48 -74.30 23.57
CA SER A 171 -24.70 -73.82 24.23
C SER A 171 -24.41 -73.18 25.60
N SER A 172 -23.14 -72.89 25.94
CA SER A 172 -22.78 -72.39 27.27
C SER A 172 -23.24 -70.94 27.49
N LEU A 173 -23.86 -70.71 28.65
CA LEU A 173 -24.34 -69.39 29.08
C LEU A 173 -23.23 -68.33 29.02
N LYS A 174 -22.01 -68.66 29.45
CA LYS A 174 -20.88 -67.73 29.48
C LYS A 174 -20.52 -67.20 28.09
N LYS A 175 -20.46 -68.05 27.05
CA LYS A 175 -20.12 -67.59 25.69
C LYS A 175 -21.29 -66.90 25.01
N ASN A 176 -22.51 -67.46 25.11
CA ASN A 176 -23.69 -66.90 24.45
C ASN A 176 -24.03 -65.51 25.02
N THR A 177 -24.04 -65.32 26.34
CA THR A 177 -24.24 -63.99 26.95
C THR A 177 -23.08 -63.01 26.65
N ALA A 178 -21.85 -63.50 26.48
CA ALA A 178 -20.74 -62.65 26.04
C ALA A 178 -20.91 -62.19 24.58
N PHE A 179 -21.33 -63.07 23.68
CA PHE A 179 -21.63 -62.73 22.28
C PHE A 179 -22.78 -61.72 22.18
N VAL A 180 -23.89 -61.95 22.88
CA VAL A 180 -25.03 -61.00 22.96
C VAL A 180 -24.57 -59.63 23.46
N LYS A 181 -23.63 -59.55 24.41
CA LYS A 181 -23.03 -58.26 24.83
C LYS A 181 -22.21 -57.59 23.73
N LYS A 182 -21.42 -58.34 22.93
CA LYS A 182 -20.68 -57.77 21.78
C LYS A 182 -21.63 -57.15 20.74
N LEU A 183 -22.82 -57.72 20.53
CA LEU A 183 -23.80 -57.22 19.56
C LEU A 183 -24.29 -55.79 19.84
N ARG A 184 -24.09 -55.25 21.06
CA ARG A 184 -24.41 -53.84 21.41
C ARG A 184 -23.41 -52.83 20.85
N THR A 185 -22.24 -53.30 20.40
CA THR A 185 -21.10 -52.49 19.96
C THR A 185 -20.46 -53.06 18.68
N ILE A 186 -21.31 -53.50 17.73
CA ILE A 186 -20.89 -53.97 16.41
C ILE A 186 -20.13 -52.85 15.69
N THR A 187 -18.96 -53.16 15.16
CA THR A 187 -18.23 -52.30 14.21
C THR A 187 -17.85 -53.08 12.97
N GLU A 188 -17.55 -52.38 11.88
CA GLU A 188 -17.14 -53.03 10.61
C GLU A 188 -15.89 -53.93 10.79
N GLN A 189 -14.89 -53.51 11.60
CA GLN A 189 -13.70 -54.36 11.87
C GLN A 189 -14.02 -55.66 12.62
N GLN A 190 -15.19 -55.79 13.25
CA GLN A 190 -15.56 -56.98 14.01
C GLN A 190 -16.23 -58.07 13.14
N ARG A 191 -16.55 -57.79 11.87
CA ARG A 191 -17.33 -58.65 10.95
C ARG A 191 -16.93 -60.13 11.03
N ASP A 192 -15.66 -60.44 10.78
CA ASP A 192 -15.18 -61.83 10.74
C ASP A 192 -15.11 -62.47 12.12
N SER A 193 -14.71 -61.70 13.14
CA SER A 193 -14.66 -62.18 14.53
C SER A 193 -16.04 -62.56 15.08
N LEU A 194 -17.07 -61.76 14.75
CA LEU A 194 -18.45 -62.02 15.17
C LEU A 194 -19.09 -63.12 14.32
N SER A 195 -18.72 -63.23 13.04
CA SER A 195 -19.13 -64.36 12.19
C SER A 195 -18.54 -65.69 12.67
N SER A 196 -17.27 -65.68 13.11
CA SER A 196 -16.59 -66.86 13.68
C SER A 196 -17.21 -67.28 15.02
N ASP A 197 -17.39 -66.32 15.95
CA ASP A 197 -18.12 -66.56 17.21
C ASP A 197 -19.51 -67.15 16.93
N PHE A 198 -20.31 -66.49 16.08
CA PHE A 198 -21.66 -66.93 15.69
C PHE A 198 -21.67 -68.36 15.12
N ASN A 199 -20.69 -68.72 14.29
CA ASN A 199 -20.59 -70.07 13.73
C ASN A 199 -20.23 -71.16 14.74
N SER A 200 -19.74 -70.80 15.94
CA SER A 200 -19.46 -71.74 17.03
C SER A 200 -20.59 -71.91 18.05
N LEU A 201 -21.61 -71.05 18.05
CA LEU A 201 -22.58 -70.89 19.14
C LEU A 201 -23.99 -71.37 18.81
N ASN A 202 -24.64 -71.98 19.81
CA ASN A 202 -26.06 -72.31 19.77
C ASN A 202 -26.91 -71.21 20.41
N LEU A 203 -27.27 -70.21 19.61
CA LEU A 203 -28.02 -69.02 20.06
C LEU A 203 -29.54 -69.22 20.15
N SER A 204 -30.09 -70.43 19.92
CA SER A 204 -31.56 -70.68 19.87
C SER A 204 -32.34 -70.22 21.11
N LYS A 205 -31.68 -70.13 22.27
CA LYS A 205 -32.30 -69.67 23.53
C LYS A 205 -32.04 -68.20 23.87
N TYR A 206 -31.36 -67.47 22.98
CA TYR A 206 -30.88 -66.09 23.20
C TYR A 206 -31.28 -65.12 22.08
N ILE A 207 -32.22 -65.53 21.21
CA ILE A 207 -32.62 -64.77 20.01
C ILE A 207 -33.23 -63.42 20.39
N ALA A 208 -34.04 -63.35 21.45
CA ALA A 208 -34.68 -62.12 21.91
C ALA A 208 -33.65 -61.11 22.47
N GLU A 209 -32.66 -61.56 23.25
CA GLU A 209 -31.63 -60.71 23.82
C GLU A 209 -30.59 -60.27 22.78
N ALA A 210 -30.32 -61.12 21.77
CA ALA A 210 -29.54 -60.76 20.59
C ALA A 210 -30.25 -59.67 19.77
N VAL A 211 -31.53 -59.85 19.47
CA VAL A 211 -32.38 -58.85 18.80
C VAL A 211 -32.38 -57.52 19.56
N ALA A 212 -32.65 -57.53 20.87
CA ALA A 212 -32.64 -56.32 21.69
C ALA A 212 -31.28 -55.61 21.64
N SER A 213 -30.19 -56.37 21.72
CA SER A 213 -28.82 -55.83 21.66
C SER A 213 -28.48 -55.23 20.30
N VAL A 214 -29.01 -55.77 19.20
CA VAL A 214 -28.85 -55.21 17.83
C VAL A 214 -29.67 -53.92 17.64
N VAL A 215 -30.91 -53.85 18.15
CA VAL A 215 -31.76 -52.65 18.04
C VAL A 215 -31.22 -51.50 18.92
N GLU A 216 -30.70 -51.82 20.11
CA GLU A 216 -30.06 -50.86 21.01
C GLU A 216 -28.68 -50.39 20.53
N ALA A 217 -28.04 -51.09 19.59
CA ALA A 217 -26.65 -50.85 19.19
C ALA A 217 -26.41 -49.44 18.63
N LYS A 218 -25.38 -48.74 19.13
CA LYS A 218 -24.99 -47.39 18.69
C LYS A 218 -24.04 -47.46 17.47
N LEU A 219 -24.56 -47.98 16.36
CA LEU A 219 -23.82 -48.10 15.08
C LEU A 219 -23.43 -46.73 14.51
N LYS A 220 -22.29 -46.65 13.82
CA LYS A 220 -22.02 -45.59 12.83
C LYS A 220 -22.61 -45.98 11.47
N LEU A 221 -22.67 -45.04 10.52
CA LEU A 221 -23.09 -45.33 9.13
C LEU A 221 -22.15 -46.32 8.41
N SER A 222 -20.89 -46.47 8.84
CA SER A 222 -19.99 -47.53 8.36
C SER A 222 -20.45 -48.92 8.81
N ASP A 223 -20.87 -49.04 10.07
CA ASP A 223 -21.06 -50.33 10.75
C ASP A 223 -22.39 -51.02 10.41
N VAL A 224 -23.31 -50.31 9.73
CA VAL A 224 -24.62 -50.85 9.32
C VAL A 224 -24.47 -52.09 8.45
N ASN A 225 -23.48 -52.13 7.55
CA ASN A 225 -23.29 -53.27 6.64
C ASN A 225 -22.81 -54.53 7.40
N CYS A 226 -22.00 -54.38 8.44
CA CYS A 226 -21.65 -55.47 9.36
C CYS A 226 -22.86 -55.94 10.17
N ALA A 227 -23.68 -55.01 10.67
CA ALA A 227 -24.90 -55.37 11.41
C ALA A 227 -25.92 -56.13 10.54
N VAL A 228 -26.14 -55.70 9.30
CA VAL A 228 -27.01 -56.37 8.30
C VAL A 228 -26.48 -57.76 7.92
N HIS A 229 -25.16 -57.92 7.79
CA HIS A 229 -24.50 -59.22 7.58
C HIS A 229 -24.76 -60.18 8.75
N LEU A 230 -24.58 -59.73 10.00
CA LEU A 230 -24.89 -60.53 11.18
C LEU A 230 -26.38 -60.88 11.25
N CYS A 231 -27.27 -59.93 10.94
CA CYS A 231 -28.72 -60.19 10.87
C CYS A 231 -29.06 -61.23 9.80
N SER A 232 -28.35 -61.24 8.66
CA SER A 232 -28.51 -62.27 7.62
C SER A 232 -28.09 -63.64 8.14
N LEU A 233 -26.93 -63.75 8.81
CA LEU A 233 -26.49 -65.00 9.44
C LEU A 233 -27.49 -65.52 10.48
N PHE A 234 -28.08 -64.64 11.30
CA PHE A 234 -29.15 -65.01 12.22
C PHE A 234 -30.41 -65.52 11.49
N HIS A 235 -30.90 -64.79 10.48
CA HIS A 235 -32.11 -65.15 9.70
C HIS A 235 -31.96 -66.47 8.92
N LEU A 236 -30.77 -66.73 8.37
CA LEU A 236 -30.41 -67.97 7.68
C LEU A 236 -30.40 -69.19 8.62
N ARG A 237 -30.21 -69.01 9.93
CA ARG A 237 -30.11 -70.10 10.91
C ARG A 237 -31.35 -70.25 11.80
N TYR A 238 -32.01 -69.17 12.17
CA TYR A 238 -33.06 -69.12 13.18
C TYR A 238 -34.35 -68.53 12.61
N VAL A 239 -35.43 -69.33 12.59
CA VAL A 239 -36.73 -68.91 12.05
C VAL A 239 -37.36 -67.75 12.83
N ASP A 240 -37.20 -67.75 14.16
CA ASP A 240 -37.82 -66.75 15.05
C ASP A 240 -37.17 -65.37 14.99
N PHE A 241 -35.98 -65.24 14.37
CA PHE A 241 -35.20 -64.02 14.41
C PHE A 241 -35.88 -62.83 13.72
N ALA A 242 -36.34 -62.98 12.47
CA ALA A 242 -36.94 -61.87 11.74
C ALA A 242 -38.27 -61.38 12.36
N PRO A 243 -39.21 -62.25 12.80
CA PRO A 243 -40.41 -61.82 13.53
C PRO A 243 -40.09 -61.05 14.82
N LEU A 244 -39.14 -61.54 15.64
CA LEU A 244 -38.72 -60.87 16.87
C LEU A 244 -38.02 -59.54 16.58
N LEU A 245 -37.17 -59.47 15.56
CA LEU A 245 -36.48 -58.25 15.13
C LEU A 245 -37.48 -57.18 14.66
N LEU A 246 -38.48 -57.56 13.87
CA LEU A 246 -39.55 -56.65 13.42
C LEU A 246 -40.38 -56.12 14.59
N GLN A 247 -40.72 -56.98 15.56
CA GLN A 247 -41.46 -56.58 16.76
C GLN A 247 -40.63 -55.62 17.64
N ALA A 248 -39.33 -55.88 17.81
CA ALA A 248 -38.43 -55.02 18.57
C ALA A 248 -38.26 -53.64 17.92
N TRP A 249 -38.12 -53.56 16.59
CA TRP A 249 -38.06 -52.28 15.88
C TRP A 249 -39.34 -51.47 16.02
N LYS A 250 -40.53 -52.09 15.88
CA LYS A 250 -41.81 -51.40 16.10
C LYS A 250 -41.89 -50.79 17.51
N LYS A 251 -41.61 -51.58 18.54
CA LYS A 251 -41.60 -51.12 19.94
C LYS A 251 -40.57 -50.00 20.19
N HIS A 252 -39.40 -50.06 19.54
CA HIS A 252 -38.37 -49.01 19.62
C HIS A 252 -38.81 -47.69 18.97
N PHE A 253 -39.51 -47.75 17.84
CA PHE A 253 -40.07 -46.55 17.20
C PHE A 253 -41.33 -46.02 17.90
N GLU A 254 -42.13 -46.87 18.53
CA GLU A 254 -43.22 -46.47 19.42
C GLU A 254 -42.68 -45.70 20.64
N ALA A 255 -41.73 -46.27 21.38
CA ALA A 255 -41.10 -45.62 22.53
C ALA A 255 -40.44 -44.27 22.19
N ARG A 256 -39.93 -44.11 20.96
CA ARG A 256 -39.40 -42.84 20.45
C ARG A 256 -40.43 -41.73 20.25
N ARG A 257 -41.73 -42.06 20.13
CA ARG A 257 -42.80 -41.04 20.06
C ARG A 257 -43.08 -40.39 21.41
N GLU A 258 -42.66 -41.02 22.51
CA GLU A 258 -42.78 -40.54 23.88
C GLU A 258 -41.51 -39.82 24.37
N GLU A 259 -40.40 -39.88 23.61
CA GLU A 259 -39.12 -39.26 23.94
C GLU A 259 -39.15 -37.74 23.67
N LYS A 260 -39.06 -36.91 24.72
CA LYS A 260 -39.15 -35.43 24.62
C LYS A 260 -38.07 -34.76 23.77
N THR A 261 -36.97 -35.44 23.49
CA THR A 261 -35.79 -34.92 22.78
C THR A 261 -35.33 -35.95 21.76
N PRO A 262 -35.72 -35.82 20.47
CA PRO A 262 -35.51 -36.89 19.49
C PRO A 262 -34.01 -37.10 19.22
N ASN A 263 -33.51 -38.31 19.44
CA ASN A 263 -32.13 -38.63 19.07
C ASN A 263 -32.01 -38.85 17.55
N ILE A 264 -31.82 -37.73 16.82
CA ILE A 264 -31.73 -37.66 15.35
C ILE A 264 -30.56 -38.51 14.81
N SER A 265 -29.41 -38.52 15.49
CA SER A 265 -28.23 -39.29 15.03
C SER A 265 -28.46 -40.81 15.06
N LYS A 266 -29.19 -41.33 16.06
CA LYS A 266 -29.62 -42.75 16.10
C LYS A 266 -30.76 -43.01 15.12
N LEU A 267 -31.71 -42.08 14.95
CA LEU A 267 -32.78 -42.21 13.94
C LEU A 267 -32.22 -42.30 12.51
N ARG A 268 -31.14 -41.55 12.22
CA ARG A 268 -30.42 -41.56 10.93
C ARG A 268 -29.84 -42.95 10.59
N THR A 269 -29.23 -43.62 11.55
CA THR A 269 -28.69 -44.98 11.34
C THR A 269 -29.79 -46.03 11.37
N ASP A 270 -30.80 -45.87 12.24
CA ASP A 270 -31.92 -46.80 12.35
C ASP A 270 -32.77 -46.86 11.08
N LEU A 271 -33.08 -45.70 10.47
CA LEU A 271 -33.87 -45.65 9.23
C LEU A 271 -33.12 -46.31 8.06
N ARG A 272 -31.80 -46.11 7.95
CA ARG A 272 -30.97 -46.85 6.98
C ARG A 272 -30.95 -48.35 7.30
N PHE A 273 -30.81 -48.72 8.57
CA PHE A 273 -30.68 -50.12 8.96
C PHE A 273 -31.96 -50.92 8.64
N ILE A 274 -33.16 -50.40 8.97
CA ILE A 274 -34.42 -51.06 8.57
C ILE A 274 -34.65 -51.07 7.06
N ALA A 275 -34.12 -50.07 6.32
CA ALA A 275 -34.13 -50.08 4.86
C ALA A 275 -33.25 -51.20 4.30
N GLU A 276 -31.99 -51.31 4.71
CA GLU A 276 -31.11 -52.42 4.29
C GLU A 276 -31.70 -53.79 4.66
N LEU A 277 -32.26 -53.97 5.87
CA LEU A 277 -32.94 -55.22 6.29
C LEU A 277 -34.12 -55.61 5.38
N THR A 278 -34.75 -54.63 4.72
CA THR A 278 -35.84 -54.82 3.75
C THR A 278 -35.30 -55.12 2.35
N ILE A 279 -34.26 -54.38 1.92
CA ILE A 279 -33.55 -54.60 0.65
C ILE A 279 -32.97 -56.01 0.62
N VAL A 280 -32.24 -56.43 1.65
CA VAL A 280 -31.66 -57.79 1.74
C VAL A 280 -32.68 -58.87 2.14
N GLY A 281 -33.99 -58.57 2.18
CA GLY A 281 -35.05 -59.58 2.30
C GLY A 281 -35.14 -60.33 3.64
N ILE A 282 -34.63 -59.74 4.74
CA ILE A 282 -34.85 -60.28 6.10
C ILE A 282 -36.26 -59.93 6.57
N PHE A 283 -36.72 -58.71 6.29
CA PHE A 283 -38.14 -58.36 6.31
C PHE A 283 -38.75 -58.56 4.93
N THR A 284 -40.02 -58.98 4.87
CA THR A 284 -40.75 -58.95 3.60
C THR A 284 -41.01 -57.50 3.18
N ASP A 285 -41.13 -57.24 1.87
CA ASP A 285 -41.48 -55.91 1.34
C ASP A 285 -42.67 -55.28 2.08
N LYS A 286 -43.71 -56.08 2.38
CA LYS A 286 -44.92 -55.60 3.07
C LYS A 286 -44.64 -55.09 4.48
N GLU A 287 -43.75 -55.75 5.22
CA GLU A 287 -43.42 -55.41 6.60
C GLU A 287 -42.42 -54.26 6.67
N GLY A 288 -41.33 -54.39 5.91
CA GLY A 288 -40.23 -53.44 5.88
C GLY A 288 -40.63 -52.09 5.29
N LEU A 289 -41.25 -52.09 4.10
CA LEU A 289 -41.70 -50.84 3.47
C LEU A 289 -42.77 -50.14 4.30
N SER A 290 -43.70 -50.88 4.92
CA SER A 290 -44.70 -50.27 5.82
C SER A 290 -44.03 -49.56 7.01
N LEU A 291 -42.97 -50.13 7.58
CA LEU A 291 -42.26 -49.54 8.71
C LEU A 291 -41.43 -48.31 8.29
N ILE A 292 -40.72 -48.38 7.16
CA ILE A 292 -39.96 -47.27 6.60
C ILE A 292 -40.89 -46.11 6.23
N TYR A 293 -42.04 -46.41 5.61
CA TYR A 293 -43.02 -45.41 5.18
C TYR A 293 -43.64 -44.69 6.37
N GLU A 294 -43.99 -45.41 7.44
CA GLU A 294 -44.50 -44.81 8.68
C GLU A 294 -43.46 -43.84 9.29
N GLN A 295 -42.19 -44.24 9.33
CA GLN A 295 -41.14 -43.41 9.93
C GLN A 295 -40.75 -42.20 9.07
N LEU A 296 -40.74 -42.32 7.73
CA LEU A 296 -40.59 -41.16 6.83
C LEU A 296 -41.79 -40.20 6.93
N LYS A 297 -43.02 -40.74 6.99
CA LYS A 297 -44.22 -39.93 7.19
C LYS A 297 -44.19 -39.18 8.52
N ASN A 298 -43.67 -39.79 9.59
CA ASN A 298 -43.48 -39.11 10.87
C ASN A 298 -42.47 -37.96 10.76
N ILE A 299 -41.34 -38.17 10.08
CA ILE A 299 -40.35 -37.11 9.79
C ILE A 299 -40.98 -35.93 9.04
N ILE A 300 -41.75 -36.19 7.97
CA ILE A 300 -42.43 -35.15 7.16
C ILE A 300 -43.50 -34.38 7.95
N ASN A 301 -44.13 -35.01 8.95
CA ASN A 301 -45.09 -34.32 9.79
C ASN A 301 -44.45 -33.50 10.93
N ALA A 302 -43.20 -33.81 11.31
CA ALA A 302 -42.42 -33.01 12.25
C ALA A 302 -41.74 -31.82 11.55
N ASP A 303 -41.04 -32.07 10.44
CA ASP A 303 -40.28 -31.08 9.68
C ASP A 303 -41.18 -30.32 8.68
N ARG A 304 -42.08 -29.49 9.19
CA ARG A 304 -42.93 -28.61 8.37
C ARG A 304 -42.38 -27.20 8.25
N ASP A 305 -42.10 -26.59 9.40
CA ASP A 305 -41.60 -25.21 9.51
C ASP A 305 -40.11 -25.15 9.78
N SER A 306 -39.55 -26.14 10.50
CA SER A 306 -38.10 -26.29 10.75
C SER A 306 -37.61 -27.68 10.34
N HIS A 307 -36.54 -27.76 9.55
CA HIS A 307 -36.10 -28.99 8.88
C HIS A 307 -35.00 -29.74 9.63
N THR A 308 -35.29 -30.10 10.89
CA THR A 308 -34.32 -30.71 11.83
C THR A 308 -33.83 -32.10 11.41
N HIS A 309 -34.67 -32.88 10.74
CA HIS A 309 -34.38 -34.25 10.30
C HIS A 309 -33.79 -34.33 8.89
N VAL A 310 -33.42 -33.20 8.25
CA VAL A 310 -32.91 -33.20 6.86
C VAL A 310 -31.70 -34.13 6.67
N SER A 311 -30.81 -34.24 7.67
CA SER A 311 -29.68 -35.18 7.63
C SER A 311 -30.09 -36.67 7.69
N VAL A 312 -31.28 -36.99 8.23
CA VAL A 312 -31.88 -38.33 8.18
C VAL A 312 -32.36 -38.62 6.77
N VAL A 313 -33.09 -37.68 6.15
CA VAL A 313 -33.64 -37.82 4.79
C VAL A 313 -32.52 -37.94 3.76
N ILE A 314 -31.50 -37.07 3.80
CA ILE A 314 -30.32 -37.16 2.93
C ILE A 314 -29.59 -38.49 3.10
N SER A 315 -29.40 -38.96 4.34
CA SER A 315 -28.76 -40.26 4.62
C SER A 315 -29.57 -41.45 4.10
N PHE A 316 -30.89 -41.40 4.18
CA PHE A 316 -31.78 -42.41 3.61
C PHE A 316 -31.70 -42.41 2.07
N CYS A 317 -31.81 -41.24 1.43
CA CYS A 317 -31.76 -41.11 -0.02
C CYS A 317 -30.38 -41.50 -0.59
N ARG A 318 -29.28 -41.10 0.05
CA ARG A 318 -27.92 -41.43 -0.39
C ARG A 318 -27.60 -42.93 -0.31
N HIS A 319 -28.09 -43.61 0.72
CA HIS A 319 -27.73 -45.02 0.94
C HIS A 319 -28.74 -46.01 0.38
N CYS A 320 -30.05 -45.76 0.53
CA CYS A 320 -31.13 -46.71 0.20
C CYS A 320 -32.11 -46.15 -0.84
N GLY A 321 -31.79 -44.99 -1.44
CA GLY A 321 -32.64 -44.31 -2.41
C GLY A 321 -32.79 -45.06 -3.72
N ASP A 322 -31.72 -45.71 -4.17
CA ASP A 322 -31.64 -46.53 -5.38
C ASP A 322 -32.68 -47.68 -5.40
N ASP A 323 -32.91 -48.34 -4.27
CA ASP A 323 -33.83 -49.49 -4.18
C ASP A 323 -35.22 -49.12 -3.60
N ILE A 324 -35.32 -48.31 -2.55
CA ILE A 324 -36.59 -48.13 -1.80
C ILE A 324 -37.55 -47.14 -2.48
N PRO A 325 -37.13 -45.90 -2.83
CA PRO A 325 -37.89 -45.00 -3.72
C PRO A 325 -37.53 -45.10 -5.21
N GLY A 326 -36.44 -45.77 -5.62
CA GLY A 326 -36.05 -45.87 -7.03
C GLY A 326 -35.35 -44.61 -7.59
N LEU A 327 -34.50 -43.98 -6.77
CA LEU A 327 -33.81 -42.72 -7.11
C LEU A 327 -32.65 -42.93 -8.09
N VAL A 328 -32.65 -42.15 -9.17
CA VAL A 328 -31.50 -41.99 -10.08
C VAL A 328 -30.99 -40.56 -9.92
N THR A 329 -29.90 -40.41 -9.18
CA THR A 329 -29.36 -39.09 -8.78
C THR A 329 -28.83 -38.30 -9.98
N ARG A 330 -28.77 -36.97 -9.84
CA ARG A 330 -28.24 -36.07 -10.88
C ARG A 330 -26.81 -36.42 -11.27
N LYS A 331 -25.94 -36.72 -10.31
CA LYS A 331 -24.57 -37.21 -10.57
C LYS A 331 -24.53 -38.51 -11.38
N MET A 332 -25.42 -39.46 -11.10
CA MET A 332 -25.48 -40.71 -11.87
C MET A 332 -25.93 -40.44 -13.33
N LYS A 333 -26.88 -39.53 -13.55
CA LYS A 333 -27.27 -39.11 -14.91
C LYS A 333 -26.13 -38.42 -15.64
N LEU A 334 -25.54 -37.39 -15.05
CA LEU A 334 -24.44 -36.64 -15.65
C LEU A 334 -23.22 -37.52 -15.93
N ALA A 335 -22.86 -38.45 -15.04
CA ALA A 335 -21.78 -39.41 -15.27
C ALA A 335 -22.12 -40.41 -16.40
N SER A 336 -23.37 -40.84 -16.50
CA SER A 336 -23.84 -41.71 -17.59
C SER A 336 -23.81 -40.99 -18.94
N GLU A 337 -24.30 -39.75 -19.02
CA GLU A 337 -24.33 -38.94 -20.23
C GLU A 337 -22.92 -38.49 -20.69
N LYS A 338 -22.07 -38.04 -19.75
CA LYS A 338 -20.74 -37.48 -20.05
C LYS A 338 -19.67 -38.54 -20.29
N TYR A 339 -19.72 -39.67 -19.59
CA TYR A 339 -18.70 -40.72 -19.64
C TYR A 339 -19.22 -42.07 -20.17
N SER A 340 -20.47 -42.15 -20.64
CA SER A 340 -21.11 -43.38 -21.15
C SER A 340 -21.18 -44.53 -20.12
N LEU A 341 -21.25 -44.20 -18.83
CA LEU A 341 -21.22 -45.18 -17.73
C LEU A 341 -22.62 -45.76 -17.43
N SER A 342 -22.77 -47.08 -17.57
CA SER A 342 -24.03 -47.79 -17.28
C SER A 342 -24.16 -48.17 -15.79
N PHE A 343 -25.02 -47.45 -15.06
CA PHE A 343 -25.32 -47.71 -13.65
C PHE A 343 -26.27 -48.91 -13.45
N PRO A 344 -26.34 -49.50 -12.24
CA PRO A 344 -27.20 -50.66 -11.98
C PRO A 344 -28.71 -50.38 -12.14
N PRO A 345 -29.50 -51.36 -12.60
CA PRO A 345 -30.96 -51.25 -12.67
C PRO A 345 -31.62 -51.40 -11.28
N SER A 346 -32.78 -50.77 -11.09
CA SER A 346 -33.58 -50.90 -9.86
C SER A 346 -34.50 -52.12 -9.97
N GLU A 347 -34.02 -53.28 -9.49
CA GLU A 347 -34.69 -54.59 -9.63
C GLU A 347 -35.23 -55.16 -8.31
N ILE A 348 -34.81 -54.61 -7.16
CA ILE A 348 -35.06 -55.21 -5.83
C ILE A 348 -36.49 -54.96 -5.32
N ILE A 349 -37.04 -53.76 -5.58
CA ILE A 349 -38.41 -53.34 -5.26
C ILE A 349 -39.06 -52.83 -6.56
N ASN A 350 -40.32 -53.16 -6.82
CA ASN A 350 -41.01 -52.72 -8.04
C ASN A 350 -41.55 -51.29 -7.92
N ALA A 351 -41.62 -50.57 -9.06
CA ALA A 351 -42.00 -49.15 -9.15
C ALA A 351 -43.30 -48.79 -8.41
N GLU A 352 -44.30 -49.66 -8.39
CA GLU A 352 -45.57 -49.46 -7.66
C GLU A 352 -45.37 -49.28 -6.15
N LYS A 353 -44.41 -50.01 -5.56
CA LYS A 353 -44.05 -49.92 -4.14
C LYS A 353 -43.08 -48.77 -3.86
N GLN A 354 -42.33 -48.33 -4.87
CA GLN A 354 -41.38 -47.22 -4.79
C GLN A 354 -42.08 -45.84 -4.82
N GLN A 355 -43.13 -45.70 -5.64
CA GLN A 355 -43.83 -44.42 -5.85
C GLN A 355 -44.34 -43.72 -4.57
N PRO A 356 -44.87 -44.40 -3.53
CA PRO A 356 -45.26 -43.76 -2.28
C PRO A 356 -44.09 -43.05 -1.57
N PHE A 357 -42.88 -43.61 -1.63
CA PHE A 357 -41.69 -43.00 -1.05
C PHE A 357 -41.22 -41.78 -1.85
N MET A 358 -41.25 -41.86 -3.18
CA MET A 358 -40.99 -40.71 -4.06
C MET A 358 -41.93 -39.53 -3.77
N ASN A 359 -43.22 -39.81 -3.55
CA ASN A 359 -44.20 -38.78 -3.21
C ASN A 359 -43.87 -38.11 -1.87
N LEU A 360 -43.55 -38.90 -0.83
CA LEU A 360 -43.12 -38.39 0.48
C LEU A 360 -41.83 -37.54 0.39
N LEU A 361 -40.83 -37.98 -0.39
CA LEU A 361 -39.58 -37.24 -0.55
C LEU A 361 -39.76 -35.92 -1.32
N ARG A 362 -40.64 -35.89 -2.33
CA ARG A 362 -41.02 -34.64 -3.03
C ARG A 362 -41.82 -33.68 -2.15
N GLU A 363 -42.70 -34.20 -1.29
CA GLU A 363 -43.41 -33.40 -0.29
C GLU A 363 -42.42 -32.75 0.69
N TYR A 364 -41.45 -33.53 1.21
CA TYR A 364 -40.37 -33.04 2.07
C TYR A 364 -39.53 -31.96 1.36
N PHE A 365 -39.07 -32.22 0.12
CA PHE A 365 -38.27 -31.27 -0.65
C PHE A 365 -39.03 -29.96 -0.94
N THR A 366 -40.34 -30.05 -1.19
CA THR A 366 -41.22 -28.88 -1.37
C THR A 366 -41.35 -28.07 -0.08
N SER A 367 -41.37 -28.72 1.09
CA SER A 367 -41.35 -28.06 2.40
C SER A 367 -39.99 -27.40 2.67
N LEU A 368 -38.89 -28.13 2.50
CA LEU A 368 -37.51 -27.65 2.66
C LEU A 368 -37.21 -26.43 1.76
N THR A 369 -37.68 -26.47 0.51
CA THR A 369 -37.56 -25.36 -0.45
C THR A 369 -38.31 -24.09 0.00
N LYS A 370 -39.46 -24.22 0.69
CA LYS A 370 -40.19 -23.07 1.24
C LYS A 370 -39.43 -22.46 2.42
N HIS A 371 -38.89 -23.29 3.30
CA HIS A 371 -38.05 -22.86 4.43
C HIS A 371 -36.80 -22.13 3.93
N LEU A 372 -36.05 -22.70 2.98
CA LEU A 372 -34.87 -22.03 2.40
C LEU A 372 -35.21 -20.69 1.73
N LYS A 373 -36.33 -20.59 1.00
CA LYS A 373 -36.79 -19.32 0.40
C LYS A 373 -37.27 -18.29 1.42
N LYS A 374 -37.73 -18.72 2.59
CA LYS A 374 -38.07 -17.83 3.72
C LYS A 374 -36.79 -17.28 4.33
N ASP A 375 -35.89 -18.16 4.74
CA ASP A 375 -34.68 -17.80 5.47
C ASP A 375 -33.72 -16.98 4.60
N HIS A 376 -33.62 -17.24 3.28
CA HIS A 376 -32.89 -16.38 2.34
C HIS A 376 -33.39 -14.94 2.33
N ARG A 377 -34.72 -14.73 2.40
CA ARG A 377 -35.31 -13.39 2.46
C ARG A 377 -35.09 -12.74 3.82
N GLU A 378 -35.17 -13.50 4.90
CA GLU A 378 -34.95 -13.00 6.26
C GLU A 378 -33.48 -12.60 6.47
N LEU A 379 -32.52 -13.38 5.95
CA LEU A 379 -31.10 -13.05 5.92
C LEU A 379 -30.83 -11.77 5.12
N GLN A 380 -31.35 -11.65 3.90
CA GLN A 380 -31.20 -10.42 3.11
C GLN A 380 -31.87 -9.19 3.74
N ASN A 381 -33.00 -9.37 4.42
CA ASN A 381 -33.64 -8.30 5.18
C ASN A 381 -32.75 -7.85 6.35
N LEU A 382 -32.14 -8.80 7.06
CA LEU A 382 -31.20 -8.54 8.15
C LEU A 382 -29.94 -7.83 7.62
N GLU A 383 -29.34 -8.31 6.53
CA GLU A 383 -28.22 -7.64 5.85
C GLU A 383 -28.55 -6.18 5.47
N ARG A 384 -29.69 -5.92 4.81
CA ARG A 384 -30.07 -4.55 4.41
C ARG A 384 -30.28 -3.64 5.62
N GLN A 385 -30.87 -4.15 6.70
CA GLN A 385 -30.97 -3.38 7.94
C GLN A 385 -29.59 -3.15 8.57
N ASN A 386 -28.69 -4.13 8.54
CA ASN A 386 -27.34 -4.02 9.08
C ASN A 386 -26.52 -2.98 8.29
N ARG A 387 -26.57 -3.02 6.95
CA ARG A 387 -25.98 -1.98 6.07
C ARG A 387 -26.53 -0.59 6.40
N ARG A 388 -27.84 -0.43 6.59
CA ARG A 388 -28.47 0.85 6.97
C ARG A 388 -28.09 1.33 8.38
N ILE A 389 -27.92 0.44 9.35
CA ILE A 389 -27.48 0.79 10.71
C ILE A 389 -26.00 1.21 10.69
N LEU A 390 -25.16 0.46 9.98
CA LEU A 390 -23.74 0.81 9.81
C LEU A 390 -23.58 2.19 9.12
N HIS A 391 -24.37 2.46 8.07
CA HIS A 391 -24.39 3.77 7.39
C HIS A 391 -24.96 4.91 8.28
N SER A 392 -25.86 4.64 9.21
CA SER A 392 -26.50 5.69 10.04
C SER A 392 -25.86 5.90 11.41
N LYS A 393 -25.00 4.98 11.87
CA LYS A 393 -24.33 5.04 13.18
C LYS A 393 -22.81 4.86 13.14
N GLY A 394 -22.26 4.33 12.06
CA GLY A 394 -20.84 3.95 11.96
C GLY A 394 -20.46 2.69 12.74
N GLU A 395 -21.41 2.04 13.42
CA GLU A 395 -21.20 0.82 14.21
C GLU A 395 -22.45 -0.07 14.22
N LEU A 396 -22.26 -1.39 14.38
CA LEU A 396 -23.31 -2.37 14.67
C LEU A 396 -23.22 -2.77 16.16
N SER A 397 -24.32 -3.20 16.79
CA SER A 397 -24.23 -3.79 18.14
C SER A 397 -23.83 -5.26 18.07
N GLU A 398 -23.13 -5.73 19.10
CA GLU A 398 -22.57 -7.08 19.18
C GLU A 398 -23.66 -8.16 19.10
N ASP A 399 -24.73 -8.05 19.90
CA ASP A 399 -25.95 -8.88 19.80
C ASP A 399 -26.42 -9.07 18.35
N ARG A 400 -26.41 -7.98 17.57
CA ARG A 400 -26.95 -7.93 16.22
C ARG A 400 -25.97 -8.49 15.18
N HIS A 401 -24.67 -8.45 15.47
CA HIS A 401 -23.64 -9.14 14.70
C HIS A 401 -23.74 -10.64 14.94
N LYS A 402 -23.78 -11.06 16.20
CA LYS A 402 -23.91 -12.46 16.65
C LYS A 402 -25.19 -13.13 16.13
N GLN A 403 -26.33 -12.46 16.24
CA GLN A 403 -27.60 -12.91 15.64
C GLN A 403 -27.51 -13.07 14.12
N TYR A 404 -26.78 -12.20 13.42
CA TYR A 404 -26.56 -12.33 11.99
C TYR A 404 -25.67 -13.53 11.64
N GLU A 405 -24.59 -13.76 12.40
CA GLU A 405 -23.69 -14.90 12.18
C GLU A 405 -24.33 -16.24 12.49
N GLU A 406 -25.09 -16.35 13.58
CA GLU A 406 -25.88 -17.54 13.90
C GLU A 406 -26.92 -17.85 12.81
N PHE A 407 -27.63 -16.82 12.33
CA PHE A 407 -28.63 -16.96 11.28
C PHE A 407 -27.99 -17.29 9.92
N ALA A 408 -26.90 -16.63 9.54
CA ALA A 408 -26.14 -16.94 8.32
C ALA A 408 -25.58 -18.36 8.37
N THR A 409 -25.03 -18.78 9.52
CA THR A 409 -24.49 -20.14 9.73
C THR A 409 -25.57 -21.20 9.65
N SER A 410 -26.78 -20.96 10.19
CA SER A 410 -27.90 -21.88 10.07
C SER A 410 -28.43 -21.94 8.63
N TYR A 411 -28.52 -20.79 7.95
CA TYR A 411 -28.88 -20.68 6.54
C TYR A 411 -27.90 -21.42 5.61
N GLN A 412 -26.58 -21.27 5.79
CA GLN A 412 -25.59 -21.99 4.99
C GLN A 412 -25.71 -23.52 5.17
N LYS A 413 -25.96 -23.97 6.40
CA LYS A 413 -26.25 -25.40 6.68
C LYS A 413 -27.55 -25.84 6.00
N LEU A 414 -28.60 -25.02 5.98
CA LEU A 414 -29.85 -25.31 5.29
C LEU A 414 -29.66 -25.35 3.75
N LEU A 415 -28.87 -24.43 3.21
CA LEU A 415 -28.53 -24.34 1.79
C LEU A 415 -27.79 -25.59 1.30
N ALA A 416 -26.71 -25.98 1.99
CA ALA A 416 -25.91 -27.17 1.65
C ALA A 416 -26.70 -28.48 1.79
N ASN A 417 -27.57 -28.59 2.80
CA ASN A 417 -28.49 -29.72 2.93
C ASN A 417 -29.53 -29.74 1.79
N THR A 418 -30.07 -28.58 1.40
CA THR A 418 -31.03 -28.49 0.29
C THR A 418 -30.36 -28.87 -1.04
N GLN A 419 -29.18 -28.32 -1.34
CA GLN A 419 -28.37 -28.71 -2.51
C GLN A 419 -28.08 -30.23 -2.54
N SER A 420 -27.73 -30.80 -1.38
CA SER A 420 -27.51 -32.25 -1.25
C SER A 420 -28.75 -33.08 -1.55
N LEU A 421 -29.95 -32.60 -1.20
CA LEU A 421 -31.21 -33.29 -1.49
C LEU A 421 -31.66 -33.06 -2.94
N THR A 422 -31.45 -31.86 -3.50
CA THR A 422 -31.65 -31.51 -4.91
C THR A 422 -30.90 -32.49 -5.83
N ASP A 423 -29.60 -32.73 -5.56
CA ASP A 423 -28.74 -33.66 -6.30
C ASP A 423 -29.24 -35.13 -6.22
N LEU A 424 -29.70 -35.55 -5.04
CA LEU A 424 -30.18 -36.91 -4.80
C LEU A 424 -31.56 -37.19 -5.43
N LEU A 425 -32.45 -36.18 -5.49
CA LEU A 425 -33.79 -36.30 -6.08
C LEU A 425 -33.83 -35.97 -7.59
N ASP A 426 -32.76 -35.36 -8.13
CA ASP A 426 -32.72 -34.71 -9.44
C ASP A 426 -33.86 -33.70 -9.68
N GLU A 427 -34.25 -33.01 -8.61
CA GLU A 427 -35.09 -31.82 -8.69
C GLU A 427 -34.21 -30.60 -8.98
N ASN A 428 -34.80 -29.45 -9.31
CA ASN A 428 -34.03 -28.22 -9.50
C ASN A 428 -33.95 -27.37 -8.24
N MET A 429 -32.76 -26.79 -8.03
CA MET A 429 -32.52 -25.86 -6.92
C MET A 429 -33.47 -24.66 -7.05
N PRO A 430 -34.12 -24.20 -5.97
CA PRO A 430 -34.90 -22.98 -6.02
C PRO A 430 -34.05 -21.77 -6.45
N GLU A 431 -34.64 -20.89 -7.25
CA GLU A 431 -34.09 -19.55 -7.46
C GLU A 431 -33.99 -18.79 -6.13
N LEU A 432 -32.79 -18.28 -5.85
CA LEU A 432 -32.42 -17.48 -4.68
C LEU A 432 -31.81 -16.17 -5.21
N PRO A 433 -32.62 -15.12 -5.46
CA PRO A 433 -32.15 -13.89 -6.09
C PRO A 433 -31.09 -13.22 -5.22
N GLN A 434 -29.88 -13.04 -5.74
CA GLN A 434 -28.83 -12.26 -5.09
C GLN A 434 -29.15 -10.77 -5.21
N ASP A 435 -28.88 -10.02 -4.15
CA ASP A 435 -29.31 -8.62 -4.06
C ASP A 435 -28.32 -7.69 -4.76
N LYS A 436 -28.63 -7.36 -6.03
CA LYS A 436 -27.78 -6.51 -6.88
C LYS A 436 -27.56 -5.11 -6.31
N SER A 437 -28.42 -4.64 -5.40
CA SER A 437 -28.27 -3.33 -4.76
C SER A 437 -26.91 -3.17 -4.07
N ALA A 438 -26.29 -4.25 -3.58
CA ALA A 438 -25.00 -4.19 -2.90
C ALA A 438 -23.84 -3.66 -3.77
N GLN A 439 -23.94 -3.75 -5.10
CA GLN A 439 -22.94 -3.17 -6.03
C GLN A 439 -23.31 -1.76 -6.51
N GLU A 440 -24.56 -1.32 -6.37
CA GLU A 440 -25.05 -0.02 -6.85
C GLU A 440 -25.24 1.00 -5.69
N GLU A 441 -25.57 0.57 -4.47
CA GLU A 441 -25.63 1.39 -3.24
C GLU A 441 -24.24 1.79 -2.69
N HIS A 442 -23.17 1.59 -3.45
CA HIS A 442 -21.92 2.34 -3.24
C HIS A 442 -22.02 3.80 -3.73
N GLY A 443 -23.11 4.16 -4.41
CA GLY A 443 -23.46 5.55 -4.75
C GLY A 443 -24.41 6.21 -3.74
N THR A 444 -24.12 7.47 -3.39
CA THR A 444 -25.04 8.43 -2.76
C THR A 444 -25.64 8.06 -1.39
N GLY A 445 -24.78 7.93 -0.38
CA GLY A 445 -25.20 8.16 0.99
C GLY A 445 -25.73 9.58 1.19
N ILE A 446 -27.00 9.74 1.58
CA ILE A 446 -27.59 11.06 1.87
C ILE A 446 -27.23 11.43 3.31
N ASP A 447 -26.35 12.42 3.47
CA ASP A 447 -26.22 13.12 4.74
C ASP A 447 -27.46 13.99 5.00
N ILE A 448 -28.04 13.84 6.19
CA ILE A 448 -29.21 14.59 6.66
C ILE A 448 -28.83 16.00 7.12
N PHE A 449 -27.56 16.26 7.45
CA PHE A 449 -27.10 17.51 8.06
C PHE A 449 -26.45 18.50 7.07
N THR A 450 -26.09 18.08 5.86
CA THR A 450 -25.53 18.94 4.80
C THR A 450 -26.40 18.95 3.52
N PRO A 451 -27.60 19.55 3.54
CA PRO A 451 -28.49 19.59 2.38
C PRO A 451 -27.97 20.55 1.29
N GLY A 452 -27.15 20.05 0.34
CA GLY A 452 -26.73 20.88 -0.79
C GLY A 452 -25.80 20.26 -1.86
N LYS A 453 -24.99 19.23 -1.55
CA LYS A 453 -24.08 18.61 -2.54
C LYS A 453 -24.03 17.08 -2.41
N PRO A 454 -24.39 16.31 -3.45
CA PRO A 454 -24.27 14.86 -3.42
C PRO A 454 -22.86 14.37 -3.77
N GLY A 455 -22.39 13.35 -3.06
CA GLY A 455 -21.76 12.18 -3.70
C GLY A 455 -20.27 12.20 -4.06
N GLU A 456 -19.56 13.33 -4.01
CA GLU A 456 -18.10 13.34 -4.26
C GLU A 456 -17.31 13.91 -3.05
N TYR A 457 -16.83 13.00 -2.18
CA TYR A 457 -15.70 13.28 -1.31
C TYR A 457 -14.43 13.27 -2.15
N ASP A 458 -13.99 14.46 -2.57
CA ASP A 458 -12.86 14.69 -3.48
C ASP A 458 -11.48 14.42 -2.82
N LEU A 459 -11.26 13.15 -2.45
CA LEU A 459 -10.05 12.58 -1.84
C LEU A 459 -8.92 12.37 -2.89
N ASP A 460 -8.66 13.38 -3.73
CA ASP A 460 -7.62 13.47 -4.78
C ASP A 460 -6.16 13.47 -4.25
N GLY A 461 -5.90 12.60 -3.27
CA GLY A 461 -4.61 12.34 -2.64
C GLY A 461 -4.59 11.00 -1.89
N GLY A 462 -5.63 10.17 -2.00
CA GLY A 462 -5.71 8.86 -1.37
C GLY A 462 -5.78 8.88 0.16
N ILE A 463 -5.61 7.70 0.77
CA ILE A 463 -5.65 7.51 2.23
C ILE A 463 -4.46 8.21 2.91
N TRP A 464 -3.30 8.19 2.26
CA TRP A 464 -2.02 8.68 2.79
C TRP A 464 -1.85 10.20 2.64
N GLU A 465 -0.72 10.71 3.11
CA GLU A 465 -0.39 12.14 3.02
C GLU A 465 0.32 12.48 1.70
N ASP A 466 1.25 11.62 1.31
CA ASP A 466 2.05 11.63 0.09
C ASP A 466 2.44 10.18 -0.30
N GLU A 467 3.20 10.03 -1.39
CA GLU A 467 3.68 8.73 -1.86
C GLU A 467 4.86 8.15 -1.04
N ASP A 468 5.58 8.96 -0.26
CA ASP A 468 6.69 8.46 0.57
C ASP A 468 6.15 7.78 1.84
N ALA A 469 5.15 8.40 2.50
CA ALA A 469 4.36 7.79 3.55
C ALA A 469 3.67 6.51 3.05
N ARG A 470 3.07 6.55 1.86
CA ARG A 470 2.45 5.36 1.25
C ARG A 470 3.46 4.23 1.05
N ASN A 471 4.65 4.52 0.51
CA ASN A 471 5.72 3.52 0.39
C ASN A 471 6.21 3.02 1.77
N PHE A 472 6.17 3.84 2.81
CA PHE A 472 6.54 3.40 4.15
C PHE A 472 5.52 2.44 4.79
N TYR A 473 4.21 2.63 4.57
CA TYR A 473 3.16 1.80 5.19
C TYR A 473 2.64 0.64 4.31
N GLU A 474 2.66 0.76 2.98
CA GLU A 474 2.13 -0.28 2.06
C GLU A 474 3.21 -1.18 1.44
N ASN A 475 4.40 -0.65 1.17
CA ASN A 475 5.47 -1.36 0.45
C ASN A 475 6.41 -2.07 1.45
N LEU A 476 6.00 -3.25 1.92
CA LEU A 476 6.75 -4.14 2.82
C LEU A 476 7.52 -5.22 2.02
N ILE A 477 8.64 -5.72 2.55
CA ILE A 477 9.35 -6.87 1.96
C ILE A 477 8.60 -8.17 2.27
N ASP A 478 8.22 -8.93 1.24
CA ASP A 478 7.69 -10.28 1.43
C ASP A 478 8.81 -11.26 1.79
N LEU A 479 9.03 -11.46 3.10
CA LEU A 479 10.00 -12.39 3.64
C LEU A 479 9.76 -13.85 3.17
N LYS A 480 8.54 -14.23 2.74
CA LYS A 480 8.27 -15.60 2.25
C LYS A 480 8.99 -15.93 0.94
N VAL A 481 9.41 -14.93 0.17
CA VAL A 481 10.20 -15.10 -1.06
C VAL A 481 11.67 -15.38 -0.74
N PHE A 482 12.20 -14.82 0.35
CA PHE A 482 13.63 -14.85 0.69
C PHE A 482 14.00 -15.93 1.72
N VAL A 483 13.04 -16.39 2.53
CA VAL A 483 13.28 -17.28 3.67
C VAL A 483 12.74 -18.70 3.38
N PRO A 484 13.51 -19.79 3.63
CA PRO A 484 13.03 -21.15 3.41
C PRO A 484 11.79 -21.52 4.24
N ALA A 485 10.80 -22.15 3.60
CA ALA A 485 9.49 -22.51 4.20
C ALA A 485 9.55 -23.40 5.46
N ILE A 486 10.70 -23.99 5.78
CA ILE A 486 10.92 -24.71 7.05
C ILE A 486 10.89 -23.75 8.25
N LEU A 487 11.33 -22.50 8.10
CA LEU A 487 11.49 -21.53 9.19
C LEU A 487 10.18 -20.84 9.64
N PHE A 488 9.08 -21.04 8.91
CA PHE A 488 7.74 -20.54 9.28
C PHE A 488 6.64 -21.62 9.23
N LYS A 489 7.01 -22.90 9.07
CA LYS A 489 6.09 -24.02 8.95
C LYS A 489 5.25 -24.31 10.21
N ASP A 490 5.71 -23.87 11.37
CA ASP A 490 4.91 -23.92 12.60
C ASP A 490 3.80 -22.88 12.64
N ASN A 491 3.89 -21.81 11.83
CA ASN A 491 2.87 -20.76 11.72
C ASN A 491 1.86 -21.01 10.59
N GLU A 492 2.09 -22.01 9.72
CA GLU A 492 1.07 -22.48 8.76
C GLU A 492 -0.11 -23.18 9.49
N LYS A 493 0.13 -23.74 10.67
CA LYS A 493 -0.91 -24.37 11.53
C LYS A 493 -1.89 -23.35 12.15
N SER A 494 -1.64 -22.06 11.99
CA SER A 494 -2.40 -20.95 12.59
C SER A 494 -2.93 -19.93 11.58
N LYS A 495 -2.68 -20.09 10.26
CA LYS A 495 -2.98 -19.07 9.24
C LYS A 495 -3.78 -19.50 8.01
N ASP A 496 -4.61 -20.54 8.14
CA ASP A 496 -5.46 -21.06 7.06
C ASP A 496 -6.81 -20.32 6.92
N SER A 497 -6.87 -19.04 7.30
CA SER A 497 -8.12 -18.24 7.43
C SER A 497 -8.08 -16.84 6.79
N SER A 498 -7.07 -16.48 6.00
CA SER A 498 -7.03 -15.15 5.34
C SER A 498 -6.20 -15.06 4.05
N LYS A 499 -6.74 -15.61 2.96
CA LYS A 499 -6.54 -15.08 1.59
C LYS A 499 -7.82 -15.24 0.78
N GLU A 500 -8.32 -14.15 0.20
CA GLU A 500 -9.36 -14.20 -0.83
C GLU A 500 -8.72 -14.47 -2.20
N GLU A 501 -9.14 -15.55 -2.85
CA GLU A 501 -9.32 -15.62 -4.32
C GLU A 501 -10.35 -16.75 -4.64
N PRO A 502 -10.70 -17.08 -5.91
CA PRO A 502 -12.10 -17.38 -6.24
C PRO A 502 -12.66 -18.71 -5.71
N LYS A 503 -13.99 -18.71 -5.51
CA LYS A 503 -14.80 -19.80 -4.94
C LYS A 503 -14.82 -21.07 -5.80
N ASP A 504 -14.64 -22.23 -5.16
CA ASP A 504 -15.45 -23.42 -5.44
C ASP A 504 -15.57 -24.30 -4.15
N PRO A 505 -16.69 -25.01 -3.87
CA PRO A 505 -16.97 -25.51 -2.52
C PRO A 505 -16.79 -27.03 -2.33
N LYS A 506 -15.72 -27.45 -1.64
CA LYS A 506 -15.59 -28.78 -1.00
C LYS A 506 -14.77 -28.68 0.29
N ASP A 507 -15.13 -29.51 1.27
CA ASP A 507 -14.39 -29.82 2.51
C ASP A 507 -13.90 -28.67 3.41
N ALA A 508 -14.84 -27.98 4.06
CA ALA A 508 -14.57 -27.21 5.27
C ALA A 508 -15.06 -27.98 6.53
N LYS A 509 -14.14 -28.41 7.40
CA LYS A 509 -14.46 -28.94 8.72
C LYS A 509 -13.31 -28.73 9.71
N ASP A 510 -13.67 -28.25 10.90
CA ASP A 510 -12.80 -27.98 12.05
C ASP A 510 -11.75 -26.87 11.81
N SER A 511 -12.24 -25.62 11.75
CA SER A 511 -11.46 -24.41 12.07
C SER A 511 -12.15 -23.68 13.24
N LYS A 512 -11.39 -23.35 14.28
CA LYS A 512 -11.85 -22.44 15.36
C LYS A 512 -11.39 -21.03 14.98
N GLU A 513 -12.32 -20.11 14.80
CA GLU A 513 -11.98 -18.69 14.69
C GLU A 513 -11.79 -18.07 16.08
N VAL A 514 -11.05 -16.96 16.12
CA VAL A 514 -10.54 -16.30 17.34
C VAL A 514 -11.47 -15.15 17.71
N ALA A 515 -11.86 -15.06 18.99
CA ALA A 515 -12.74 -14.00 19.49
C ALA A 515 -11.93 -12.81 20.05
N PRO A 516 -12.22 -11.55 19.64
CA PRO A 516 -11.62 -10.38 20.25
C PRO A 516 -12.60 -9.19 20.43
N ALA A 517 -13.55 -9.30 21.37
CA ALA A 517 -14.35 -8.17 21.87
C ALA A 517 -15.01 -8.47 23.23
N GLU A 518 -15.75 -9.58 23.29
CA GLU A 518 -16.73 -9.95 24.33
C GLU A 518 -16.22 -9.92 25.78
N GLU A 519 -14.91 -10.11 26.00
CA GLU A 519 -14.31 -10.19 27.34
C GLU A 519 -14.18 -8.82 28.02
N LEU A 520 -14.22 -7.70 27.27
CA LEU A 520 -14.01 -6.35 27.83
C LEU A 520 -15.29 -5.72 28.40
N ASP A 521 -16.43 -5.84 27.71
CA ASP A 521 -17.70 -5.24 28.16
C ASP A 521 -18.23 -5.95 29.43
N LEU A 522 -17.97 -7.26 29.58
CA LEU A 522 -18.33 -8.02 30.78
C LEU A 522 -17.46 -7.68 32.02
N GLU A 523 -16.23 -7.19 31.85
CA GLU A 523 -15.45 -6.60 32.96
C GLU A 523 -16.00 -5.22 33.37
N LEU A 524 -16.65 -4.49 32.46
CA LEU A 524 -17.05 -3.09 32.66
C LEU A 524 -18.39 -2.93 33.40
N GLU A 525 -19.35 -3.85 33.27
CA GLU A 525 -20.58 -3.83 34.09
C GLU A 525 -20.35 -4.13 35.59
N ASN A 526 -19.17 -4.66 35.96
CA ASN A 526 -18.83 -5.04 37.33
C ASN A 526 -18.07 -3.95 38.12
N LEU A 527 -17.98 -2.72 37.61
CA LEU A 527 -17.17 -1.64 38.21
C LEU A 527 -17.93 -0.60 39.06
N ASP A 528 -19.24 -0.74 39.21
CA ASP A 528 -19.97 -0.09 40.32
C ASP A 528 -19.89 -0.97 41.58
N ILE A 529 -19.69 -0.35 42.75
CA ILE A 529 -19.56 -0.97 44.09
C ILE A 529 -18.20 -1.64 44.38
N ASN A 530 -17.15 -0.84 44.65
CA ASN A 530 -16.70 -0.62 46.04
C ASN A 530 -15.60 0.46 46.15
N ASP A 531 -15.94 1.65 46.68
CA ASP A 531 -14.96 2.61 47.20
C ASP A 531 -14.60 2.24 48.65
N GLU A 532 -13.54 1.46 48.89
CA GLU A 532 -12.86 1.44 50.19
C GLU A 532 -11.45 0.81 50.15
N ILE A 533 -10.52 1.40 50.92
CA ILE A 533 -9.16 0.90 51.26
C ILE A 533 -8.15 0.83 50.09
N MET A 534 -7.35 1.90 49.94
CA MET A 534 -5.95 1.91 50.40
C MET A 534 -5.46 3.35 50.55
N GLU A 535 -4.99 3.71 51.74
CA GLU A 535 -4.38 5.02 52.02
C GLU A 535 -2.88 5.03 51.72
N ASP A 536 -2.42 6.20 51.29
CA ASP A 536 -1.04 6.74 51.23
C ASP A 536 0.12 5.94 51.89
N GLU A 537 1.03 5.43 51.06
CA GLU A 537 2.48 5.67 51.24
C GLU A 537 3.11 5.97 49.86
N GLY A 538 3.76 7.13 49.72
CA GLY A 538 4.39 7.58 48.48
C GLY A 538 5.90 7.32 48.39
N VAL A 539 6.32 6.58 47.36
CA VAL A 539 7.71 6.53 46.84
C VAL A 539 7.64 6.53 45.30
N ASP A 540 8.70 6.99 44.64
CA ASP A 540 8.71 7.46 43.24
C ASP A 540 8.74 6.41 42.11
N GLU A 541 8.52 6.95 40.90
CA GLU A 541 8.82 6.43 39.54
C GLU A 541 7.84 5.45 38.86
N PRO A 542 7.65 5.57 37.53
CA PRO A 542 6.76 4.70 36.74
C PRO A 542 7.40 3.37 36.29
N GLU A 543 8.70 3.17 36.52
CA GLU A 543 9.41 1.99 36.03
C GLU A 543 8.97 0.72 36.77
N ASP A 544 8.60 0.83 38.05
CA ASP A 544 8.22 -0.27 38.94
C ASP A 544 7.03 -1.13 38.44
N LEU A 545 6.00 -0.54 37.81
CA LEU A 545 4.92 -1.36 37.23
C LEU A 545 5.35 -2.04 35.92
N THR A 546 6.23 -1.39 35.15
CA THR A 546 6.82 -2.00 33.96
C THR A 546 7.68 -3.21 34.37
N GLN A 547 8.44 -3.07 35.47
CA GLN A 547 9.16 -4.18 36.09
C GLN A 547 8.22 -5.26 36.60
N LYS A 548 7.17 -4.96 37.37
CA LYS A 548 6.23 -5.99 37.87
C LYS A 548 5.59 -6.84 36.75
N ILE A 549 5.19 -6.21 35.65
CA ILE A 549 4.64 -6.93 34.47
C ILE A 549 5.71 -7.78 33.76
N LEU A 550 6.99 -7.40 33.83
CA LEU A 550 8.10 -8.22 33.35
C LEU A 550 8.45 -9.36 34.33
N GLU A 551 8.45 -9.10 35.64
CA GLU A 551 8.82 -10.01 36.72
C GLU A 551 7.81 -11.16 36.91
N GLU A 552 6.50 -10.89 36.85
CA GLU A 552 5.47 -11.94 36.82
C GLU A 552 5.66 -12.89 35.61
N HIS A 553 6.26 -12.38 34.53
CA HIS A 553 6.58 -13.14 33.31
C HIS A 553 8.02 -13.65 33.23
N GLU A 554 8.87 -13.45 34.25
CA GLU A 554 10.24 -14.01 34.29
C GLU A 554 10.33 -15.36 35.02
N GLN A 555 9.38 -15.68 35.91
CA GLN A 555 9.38 -16.94 36.66
C GLN A 555 9.10 -18.21 35.81
N GLU A 556 8.73 -18.07 34.53
CA GLU A 556 8.55 -19.21 33.60
C GLU A 556 9.78 -19.53 32.71
N ASP A 557 10.71 -18.58 32.51
CA ASP A 557 11.66 -18.63 31.37
C ASP A 557 13.07 -19.21 31.70
N GLU A 558 13.36 -19.68 32.93
CA GLU A 558 14.69 -20.25 33.26
C GLU A 558 14.96 -21.65 32.66
N GLU A 559 13.94 -22.49 32.42
CA GLU A 559 14.14 -23.86 31.91
C GLU A 559 14.11 -23.98 30.36
N THR A 560 14.99 -23.27 29.65
CA THR A 560 15.54 -23.78 28.36
C THR A 560 16.83 -23.07 27.90
N SER A 561 17.98 -23.60 28.31
CA SER A 561 19.29 -23.10 27.84
C SER A 561 19.55 -23.46 26.37
N THR A 562 19.23 -22.54 25.47
CA THR A 562 19.78 -22.54 24.10
C THR A 562 21.19 -21.95 24.11
N GLY A 563 22.07 -22.47 23.24
CA GLY A 563 23.52 -22.26 23.35
C GLY A 563 23.96 -20.79 23.44
N SER A 564 24.89 -20.50 24.34
CA SER A 564 25.33 -19.14 24.73
C SER A 564 25.68 -18.21 23.56
N HIS A 565 26.18 -18.75 22.46
CA HIS A 565 26.46 -18.00 21.22
C HIS A 565 25.20 -17.37 20.60
N LEU A 566 24.07 -18.08 20.58
CA LEU A 566 22.81 -17.55 20.05
C LEU A 566 22.21 -16.47 20.96
N LYS A 567 22.34 -16.62 22.28
CA LYS A 567 21.96 -15.57 23.24
C LYS A 567 22.73 -14.27 22.96
N LEU A 568 24.04 -14.35 22.76
CA LEU A 568 24.88 -13.19 22.43
C LEU A 568 24.50 -12.52 21.10
N ILE A 569 24.13 -13.29 20.06
CA ILE A 569 23.64 -12.73 18.78
C ILE A 569 22.34 -11.95 18.98
N VAL A 570 21.37 -12.52 19.69
CA VAL A 570 20.06 -11.88 19.95
C VAL A 570 20.23 -10.64 20.82
N ASP A 571 21.03 -10.72 21.88
CA ASP A 571 21.27 -9.59 22.78
C ASP A 571 22.02 -8.44 22.05
N ALA A 572 22.92 -8.76 21.10
CA ALA A 572 23.55 -7.77 20.21
C ALA A 572 22.59 -7.17 19.17
N PHE A 573 21.70 -7.96 18.58
CA PHE A 573 20.65 -7.47 17.67
C PHE A 573 19.74 -6.45 18.37
N LEU A 574 19.33 -6.74 19.60
CA LEU A 574 18.50 -5.83 20.40
C LEU A 574 19.25 -4.53 20.77
N GLN A 575 20.58 -4.58 20.97
CA GLN A 575 21.41 -3.38 21.15
C GLN A 575 21.57 -2.57 19.85
N GLN A 576 21.55 -3.22 18.68
CA GLN A 576 21.64 -2.54 17.39
C GLN A 576 20.30 -1.90 16.97
N LEU A 577 19.17 -2.49 17.35
CA LEU A 577 17.81 -2.12 16.92
C LEU A 577 17.46 -0.62 17.06
N PRO A 578 17.82 0.13 18.12
CA PRO A 578 17.57 1.58 18.25
C PRO A 578 18.32 2.47 17.24
N ASN A 579 19.20 1.89 16.42
CA ASN A 579 19.93 2.55 15.32
C ASN A 579 19.31 2.26 13.95
N CYS A 580 18.28 1.41 13.85
CA CYS A 580 17.59 1.08 12.60
C CYS A 580 16.58 2.16 12.19
N VAL A 581 17.02 3.42 12.14
CA VAL A 581 16.20 4.63 11.95
C VAL A 581 15.89 4.95 10.48
N ASN A 582 15.89 3.95 9.59
CA ASN A 582 15.42 4.08 8.22
C ASN A 582 14.86 2.75 7.69
N ARG A 583 14.09 2.83 6.58
CA ARG A 583 13.40 1.69 5.97
C ARG A 583 14.34 0.51 5.68
N ASP A 584 15.46 0.77 5.02
CA ASP A 584 16.32 -0.28 4.50
C ASP A 584 17.12 -0.97 5.62
N LEU A 585 17.43 -0.25 6.72
CA LEU A 585 18.00 -0.84 7.94
C LEU A 585 16.99 -1.69 8.70
N ILE A 586 15.75 -1.21 8.89
CA ILE A 586 14.76 -1.95 9.67
C ILE A 586 14.23 -3.19 8.92
N ASP A 587 14.11 -3.11 7.59
CA ASP A 587 13.74 -4.27 6.76
C ASP A 587 14.86 -5.31 6.73
N LYS A 588 16.13 -4.87 6.70
CA LYS A 588 17.29 -5.77 6.85
C LYS A 588 17.31 -6.43 8.23
N ALA A 589 16.96 -5.70 9.29
CA ALA A 589 16.83 -6.26 10.64
C ALA A 589 15.67 -7.30 10.72
N ALA A 590 14.56 -7.07 10.03
CA ALA A 590 13.46 -8.04 9.90
C ALA A 590 13.93 -9.34 9.22
N MET A 591 14.68 -9.22 8.11
CA MET A 591 15.22 -10.36 7.38
C MET A 591 16.23 -11.15 8.22
N ASP A 592 17.19 -10.48 8.86
CA ASP A 592 18.21 -11.11 9.72
C ASP A 592 17.57 -11.83 10.92
N PHE A 593 16.61 -11.20 11.60
CA PHE A 593 15.87 -11.84 12.69
C PHE A 593 15.09 -13.07 12.22
N CYS A 594 14.41 -12.99 11.07
CA CYS A 594 13.63 -14.09 10.51
C CYS A 594 14.51 -15.29 10.08
N MET A 595 15.69 -15.03 9.51
CA MET A 595 16.62 -16.08 9.07
C MET A 595 17.43 -16.70 10.22
N ASN A 596 17.98 -15.88 11.12
CA ASN A 596 19.03 -16.30 12.04
C ASN A 596 18.59 -16.39 13.52
N MET A 597 17.46 -15.79 13.89
CA MET A 597 17.06 -15.64 15.30
C MET A 597 15.63 -16.08 15.63
N ASN A 598 14.82 -16.49 14.65
CA ASN A 598 13.41 -16.85 14.84
C ASN A 598 13.21 -18.10 15.73
N THR A 599 13.04 -17.88 17.04
CA THR A 599 12.62 -18.89 18.03
C THR A 599 11.57 -18.27 18.96
N LYS A 600 10.70 -19.08 19.58
CA LYS A 600 9.62 -18.57 20.45
C LYS A 600 10.15 -17.70 21.60
N ALA A 601 11.25 -18.08 22.23
CA ALA A 601 11.90 -17.29 23.29
C ALA A 601 12.48 -15.96 22.75
N ASN A 602 13.07 -15.97 21.55
CA ASN A 602 13.60 -14.74 20.95
C ASN A 602 12.48 -13.80 20.49
N ARG A 603 11.32 -14.32 20.06
CA ARG A 603 10.13 -13.50 19.75
C ARG A 603 9.58 -12.83 21.00
N ARG A 604 9.44 -13.55 22.13
CA ARG A 604 9.12 -12.96 23.45
C ARG A 604 10.08 -11.83 23.82
N LYS A 605 11.41 -12.05 23.71
CA LYS A 605 12.43 -11.02 23.94
C LYS A 605 12.24 -9.79 23.04
N LEU A 606 11.98 -10.00 21.76
CA LEU A 606 11.76 -8.91 20.81
C LEU A 606 10.48 -8.13 21.14
N VAL A 607 9.37 -8.78 21.50
CA VAL A 607 8.14 -8.10 21.97
C VAL A 607 8.43 -7.23 23.20
N ARG A 608 9.13 -7.75 24.21
CA ARG A 608 9.54 -6.95 25.40
C ARG A 608 10.38 -5.73 25.00
N ALA A 609 11.39 -5.92 24.14
CA ALA A 609 12.26 -4.83 23.68
C ALA A 609 11.53 -3.78 22.80
N LEU A 610 10.52 -4.19 22.03
CA LEU A 610 9.67 -3.29 21.25
C LEU A 610 8.68 -2.52 22.13
N PHE A 611 8.21 -3.10 23.25
CA PHE A 611 7.29 -2.43 24.18
C PHE A 611 7.99 -1.37 25.05
N THR A 612 9.20 -1.68 25.54
CA THR A 612 10.00 -0.83 26.44
C THR A 612 10.81 0.24 25.70
N VAL A 613 10.20 0.91 24.71
CA VAL A 613 10.84 2.05 24.01
C VAL A 613 11.03 3.22 24.98
N PRO A 614 12.22 3.84 25.07
CA PRO A 614 12.42 5.05 25.87
C PRO A 614 11.47 6.17 25.45
N ARG A 615 10.84 6.84 26.42
CA ARG A 615 9.81 7.87 26.15
C ARG A 615 10.31 9.08 25.36
N GLN A 616 11.63 9.30 25.34
CA GLN A 616 12.31 10.34 24.54
C GLN A 616 12.59 9.90 23.08
N ARG A 617 12.46 8.61 22.74
CA ARG A 617 12.76 8.03 21.41
C ARG A 617 11.49 7.65 20.64
N LEU A 618 10.52 8.57 20.59
CA LEU A 618 9.26 8.39 19.84
C LEU A 618 9.47 8.30 18.31
N ASP A 619 10.66 8.64 17.82
CA ASP A 619 11.12 8.46 16.43
C ASP A 619 11.22 6.98 16.02
N LEU A 620 11.39 6.06 16.99
CA LEU A 620 11.53 4.63 16.71
C LEU A 620 10.19 3.94 16.41
N LEU A 621 9.07 4.49 16.87
CA LEU A 621 7.76 3.82 16.84
C LEU A 621 7.27 3.45 15.42
N PRO A 622 7.42 4.29 14.37
CA PRO A 622 7.03 3.91 13.01
C PRO A 622 7.90 2.76 12.45
N PHE A 623 9.20 2.76 12.74
CA PHE A 623 10.11 1.69 12.32
C PHE A 623 9.82 0.38 13.07
N TYR A 624 9.55 0.47 14.38
CA TYR A 624 9.20 -0.69 15.21
C TYR A 624 7.85 -1.29 14.77
N ALA A 625 6.87 -0.46 14.41
CA ALA A 625 5.62 -0.93 13.80
C ALA A 625 5.84 -1.56 12.41
N ARG A 626 6.75 -1.01 11.58
CA ARG A 626 7.14 -1.61 10.30
C ARG A 626 7.81 -2.98 10.49
N LEU A 627 8.70 -3.12 11.47
CA LEU A 627 9.35 -4.40 11.81
C LEU A 627 8.31 -5.48 12.17
N VAL A 628 7.35 -5.14 13.03
CA VAL A 628 6.22 -6.01 13.39
C VAL A 628 5.43 -6.43 12.13
N ALA A 629 5.08 -5.47 11.28
CA ALA A 629 4.32 -5.72 10.06
C ALA A 629 5.07 -6.57 9.02
N THR A 630 6.38 -6.38 8.86
CA THR A 630 7.25 -7.18 7.97
C THR A 630 7.47 -8.60 8.50
N LEU A 631 7.51 -8.80 9.82
CA LEU A 631 7.64 -10.13 10.45
C LEU A 631 6.31 -10.90 10.50
N HIS A 632 5.17 -10.21 10.63
CA HIS A 632 3.83 -10.79 10.79
C HIS A 632 3.44 -11.92 9.78
N PRO A 633 3.80 -11.87 8.48
CA PRO A 633 3.55 -12.96 7.54
C PRO A 633 4.23 -14.29 7.91
N CYS A 634 5.35 -14.24 8.63
CA CYS A 634 6.15 -15.39 9.07
C CYS A 634 5.90 -15.77 10.54
N MET A 635 5.66 -14.79 11.42
CA MET A 635 5.38 -14.98 12.85
C MET A 635 4.34 -13.95 13.32
N SER A 636 3.11 -14.38 13.66
CA SER A 636 2.04 -13.44 14.04
C SER A 636 1.87 -13.24 15.54
N ASP A 637 2.29 -14.22 16.34
CA ASP A 637 2.36 -14.13 17.81
C ASP A 637 3.06 -12.85 18.28
N LEU A 638 4.14 -12.44 17.61
CA LEU A 638 4.84 -11.17 17.86
C LEU A 638 3.96 -9.91 17.73
N ALA A 639 3.01 -9.89 16.79
CA ALA A 639 2.09 -8.77 16.61
C ALA A 639 0.91 -8.84 17.59
N GLU A 640 0.41 -10.06 17.84
CA GLU A 640 -0.69 -10.37 18.76
C GLU A 640 -0.31 -10.00 20.21
N ASP A 641 0.83 -10.51 20.70
CA ASP A 641 1.38 -10.25 22.04
C ASP A 641 1.60 -8.75 22.26
N LEU A 642 2.24 -8.05 21.31
CA LEU A 642 2.54 -6.61 21.42
C LEU A 642 1.25 -5.76 21.46
N CYS A 643 0.25 -6.10 20.65
CA CYS A 643 -1.04 -5.40 20.68
C CYS A 643 -1.79 -5.66 22.00
N ALA A 644 -1.68 -6.86 22.58
CA ALA A 644 -2.25 -7.15 23.90
C ALA A 644 -1.58 -6.34 25.01
N MET A 645 -0.24 -6.25 25.04
CA MET A 645 0.50 -5.43 26.00
C MET A 645 0.11 -3.95 25.91
N LEU A 646 0.03 -3.38 24.70
CA LEU A 646 -0.38 -1.99 24.48
C LEU A 646 -1.84 -1.72 24.88
N LYS A 647 -2.76 -2.69 24.70
CA LYS A 647 -4.14 -2.60 25.22
C LYS A 647 -4.20 -2.61 26.75
N GLY A 648 -3.33 -3.39 27.41
CA GLY A 648 -3.20 -3.37 28.87
C GLY A 648 -2.70 -2.04 29.41
N ASP A 649 -1.58 -1.57 28.87
CA ASP A 649 -0.93 -0.30 29.26
C ASP A 649 -1.83 0.92 29.00
N PHE A 650 -2.55 0.94 27.88
CA PHE A 650 -3.57 1.96 27.60
C PHE A 650 -4.69 1.96 28.66
N ARG A 651 -5.24 0.79 29.02
CA ARG A 651 -6.27 0.68 30.08
C ARG A 651 -5.74 1.20 31.43
N PHE A 652 -4.49 0.89 31.77
CA PHE A 652 -3.85 1.40 32.99
C PHE A 652 -3.69 2.93 32.95
N HIS A 653 -3.20 3.49 31.84
CA HIS A 653 -2.99 4.93 31.67
C HIS A 653 -4.27 5.78 31.69
N VAL A 654 -5.42 5.20 31.30
CA VAL A 654 -6.76 5.84 31.40
C VAL A 654 -7.31 5.75 32.84
N ARG A 655 -7.00 4.68 33.59
CA ARG A 655 -7.37 4.55 35.01
C ARG A 655 -6.54 5.50 35.90
N LYS A 656 -5.22 5.59 35.68
CA LYS A 656 -4.30 6.37 36.52
C LYS A 656 -4.30 7.86 36.13
N LYS A 657 -5.06 8.70 36.83
CA LYS A 657 -5.36 10.09 36.44
C LYS A 657 -4.23 11.14 36.67
N ASP A 658 -3.00 10.73 36.95
CA ASP A 658 -1.88 11.67 37.13
C ASP A 658 -1.42 12.30 35.80
N GLN A 659 -0.78 13.47 35.91
CA GLN A 659 -0.12 14.17 34.79
C GLN A 659 1.40 13.97 34.76
N ILE A 660 1.98 13.32 35.79
CA ILE A 660 3.44 13.21 35.99
C ILE A 660 4.09 12.41 34.85
N ASN A 661 3.35 11.46 34.28
CA ASN A 661 3.88 10.48 33.31
C ASN A 661 3.33 10.67 31.88
N ILE A 662 2.99 11.91 31.49
CA ILE A 662 2.32 12.19 30.20
C ILE A 662 3.13 11.77 28.96
N GLU A 663 4.46 11.83 29.02
CA GLU A 663 5.35 11.33 27.95
C GLU A 663 5.14 9.83 27.71
N THR A 664 5.03 9.02 28.77
CA THR A 664 4.79 7.57 28.69
C THR A 664 3.40 7.28 28.15
N LYS A 665 2.38 8.05 28.59
CA LYS A 665 1.01 7.95 28.06
C LYS A 665 0.97 8.20 26.55
N ASN A 666 1.69 9.23 26.08
CA ASN A 666 1.76 9.59 24.67
C ASN A 666 2.60 8.59 23.84
N LYS A 667 3.65 7.95 24.41
CA LYS A 667 4.38 6.83 23.79
C LYS A 667 3.42 5.71 23.37
N THR A 668 2.64 5.21 24.32
CA THR A 668 1.77 4.04 24.13
C THR A 668 0.65 4.35 23.13
N VAL A 669 0.06 5.54 23.20
CA VAL A 669 -0.99 5.96 22.26
C VAL A 669 -0.46 6.22 20.85
N ARG A 670 0.74 6.80 20.70
CA ARG A 670 1.40 6.91 19.39
C ARG A 670 1.73 5.53 18.80
N PHE A 671 2.22 4.58 19.60
CA PHE A 671 2.57 3.27 19.08
C PHE A 671 1.33 2.48 18.59
N ILE A 672 0.20 2.59 19.29
CA ILE A 672 -1.11 2.11 18.80
C ILE A 672 -1.46 2.75 17.45
N GLY A 673 -1.29 4.08 17.32
CA GLY A 673 -1.54 4.81 16.07
C GLY A 673 -0.68 4.36 14.89
N GLU A 674 0.59 4.03 15.12
CA GLU A 674 1.51 3.46 14.13
C GLU A 674 1.10 2.04 13.71
N LEU A 675 0.83 1.14 14.67
CA LEU A 675 0.38 -0.22 14.40
C LEU A 675 -0.99 -0.25 13.68
N THR A 676 -1.83 0.76 13.88
CA THR A 676 -3.11 0.93 13.15
C THR A 676 -2.88 1.25 11.67
N LYS A 677 -1.89 2.09 11.33
CA LYS A 677 -1.53 2.41 9.93
C LYS A 677 -0.99 1.17 9.19
N PHE A 678 -0.21 0.34 9.88
CA PHE A 678 0.22 -0.97 9.39
C PHE A 678 -0.84 -2.07 9.45
N LYS A 679 -2.08 -1.78 9.88
CA LYS A 679 -3.21 -2.73 9.99
C LYS A 679 -2.95 -3.89 10.98
N MET A 680 -1.97 -3.77 11.87
CA MET A 680 -1.70 -4.73 12.95
C MET A 680 -2.65 -4.51 14.12
N PHE A 681 -2.96 -3.25 14.43
CA PHE A 681 -3.98 -2.85 15.40
C PHE A 681 -5.28 -2.47 14.67
N MET A 682 -6.44 -2.86 15.18
CA MET A 682 -7.70 -2.70 14.45
C MET A 682 -8.22 -1.25 14.48
N LYS A 683 -8.72 -0.76 13.35
CA LYS A 683 -9.35 0.57 13.21
C LYS A 683 -10.44 0.81 14.29
N ASN A 684 -11.25 -0.22 14.57
CA ASN A 684 -12.31 -0.15 15.57
C ASN A 684 -11.79 -0.01 16.99
N ASP A 685 -10.70 -0.69 17.34
CA ASP A 685 -10.06 -0.61 18.65
C ASP A 685 -9.46 0.78 18.87
N SER A 686 -8.82 1.36 17.85
CA SER A 686 -8.27 2.73 17.89
C SER A 686 -9.37 3.77 18.08
N LEU A 687 -10.54 3.59 17.45
CA LEU A 687 -11.70 4.44 17.66
C LEU A 687 -12.37 4.22 19.03
N HIS A 688 -12.29 3.01 19.60
CA HIS A 688 -12.68 2.75 20.98
C HIS A 688 -11.74 3.46 21.97
N CYS A 689 -10.41 3.38 21.77
CA CYS A 689 -9.44 4.14 22.55
C CYS A 689 -9.75 5.65 22.52
N LEU A 690 -10.04 6.22 21.33
CA LEU A 690 -10.47 7.61 21.21
C LEU A 690 -11.78 7.89 21.96
N LYS A 691 -12.80 7.03 21.83
CA LYS A 691 -14.09 7.13 22.54
C LYS A 691 -13.91 7.13 24.06
N MET A 692 -12.99 6.32 24.59
CA MET A 692 -12.67 6.27 26.02
C MET A 692 -12.01 7.58 26.48
N LEU A 693 -11.00 8.09 25.77
CA LEU A 693 -10.36 9.38 26.08
C LEU A 693 -11.33 10.58 25.96
N LEU A 694 -12.31 10.50 25.06
CA LEU A 694 -13.34 11.52 24.91
C LEU A 694 -14.43 11.44 25.99
N SER A 695 -14.57 10.34 26.74
CA SER A 695 -15.58 10.23 27.81
C SER A 695 -15.25 11.18 28.97
N ASP A 696 -14.15 10.94 29.68
CA ASP A 696 -13.53 11.82 30.68
C ASP A 696 -12.49 12.72 30.00
N PHE A 697 -12.93 13.84 29.43
CA PHE A 697 -12.10 14.75 28.63
C PHE A 697 -11.23 15.67 29.53
N SER A 698 -10.41 15.04 30.36
CA SER A 698 -9.46 15.65 31.29
C SER A 698 -8.16 16.07 30.58
N HIS A 699 -7.31 16.87 31.25
CA HIS A 699 -6.09 17.42 30.66
C HIS A 699 -5.16 16.38 30.01
N HIS A 700 -4.86 15.26 30.68
CA HIS A 700 -4.01 14.22 30.10
C HIS A 700 -4.73 13.40 29.01
N HIS A 701 -6.05 13.18 29.14
CA HIS A 701 -6.82 12.52 28.08
C HIS A 701 -6.95 13.37 26.82
N ILE A 702 -6.94 14.70 26.93
CA ILE A 702 -6.89 15.62 25.78
C ILE A 702 -5.56 15.44 25.03
N GLU A 703 -4.41 15.43 25.71
CA GLU A 703 -3.11 15.23 25.04
C GLU A 703 -3.00 13.84 24.39
N MET A 704 -3.47 12.79 25.07
CA MET A 704 -3.55 11.44 24.50
C MET A 704 -4.46 11.41 23.26
N ALA A 705 -5.64 12.03 23.31
CA ALA A 705 -6.58 12.04 22.19
C ALA A 705 -6.02 12.79 20.98
N CYS A 706 -5.38 13.95 21.21
CA CYS A 706 -4.71 14.70 20.16
C CYS A 706 -3.52 13.91 19.58
N THR A 707 -2.68 13.30 20.42
CA THR A 707 -1.56 12.43 20.00
C THR A 707 -2.04 11.28 19.11
N LEU A 708 -3.17 10.64 19.44
CA LEU A 708 -3.74 9.57 18.62
C LEU A 708 -4.19 10.09 17.24
N LEU A 709 -4.88 11.23 17.22
CA LEU A 709 -5.40 11.85 16.00
C LEU A 709 -4.28 12.39 15.09
N GLU A 710 -3.24 13.00 15.65
CA GLU A 710 -2.02 13.41 14.93
C GLU A 710 -1.25 12.20 14.38
N THR A 711 -1.29 11.05 15.05
CA THR A 711 -0.57 9.85 14.60
C THR A 711 -1.34 9.06 13.53
N THR A 712 -2.66 8.90 13.68
CA THR A 712 -3.47 7.98 12.84
C THR A 712 -4.86 8.52 12.47
N GLY A 713 -5.29 9.65 13.02
CA GLY A 713 -6.64 10.20 12.82
C GLY A 713 -6.95 10.57 11.36
N ARG A 714 -5.99 11.10 10.61
CA ARG A 714 -6.14 11.35 9.15
C ARG A 714 -6.30 10.04 8.36
N PHE A 715 -5.58 8.97 8.72
CA PHE A 715 -5.72 7.63 8.13
C PHE A 715 -7.10 7.01 8.43
N LEU A 716 -7.59 7.15 9.67
CA LEU A 716 -8.93 6.70 10.08
C LEU A 716 -10.04 7.52 9.41
N PHE A 717 -9.86 8.84 9.26
CA PHE A 717 -10.83 9.73 8.63
C PHE A 717 -10.90 9.55 7.11
N ARG A 718 -9.78 9.19 6.44
CA ARG A 718 -9.75 8.92 4.98
C ARG A 718 -10.06 7.47 4.61
N SER A 719 -10.02 6.54 5.57
CA SER A 719 -10.42 5.15 5.38
C SER A 719 -11.95 5.01 5.32
N PRO A 720 -12.54 4.47 4.22
CA PRO A 720 -13.99 4.42 4.05
C PRO A 720 -14.77 3.71 5.17
N GLU A 721 -14.18 2.66 5.76
CA GLU A 721 -14.82 1.84 6.80
C GLU A 721 -14.89 2.56 8.17
N SER A 722 -14.05 3.58 8.38
CA SER A 722 -13.94 4.34 9.63
C SER A 722 -14.31 5.82 9.51
N HIS A 723 -14.42 6.38 8.31
CA HIS A 723 -14.67 7.81 8.05
C HIS A 723 -15.80 8.39 8.91
N LEU A 724 -17.01 7.81 8.84
CA LEU A 724 -18.20 8.30 9.54
C LEU A 724 -18.01 8.28 11.07
N ARG A 725 -17.51 7.17 11.61
CA ARG A 725 -17.28 6.99 13.06
C ARG A 725 -16.18 7.94 13.57
N THR A 726 -15.16 8.20 12.75
CA THR A 726 -14.11 9.19 13.02
C THR A 726 -14.68 10.60 13.01
N SER A 727 -15.51 10.96 12.02
CA SER A 727 -16.16 12.27 11.94
C SER A 727 -17.03 12.56 13.17
N VAL A 728 -17.84 11.57 13.59
CA VAL A 728 -18.69 11.69 14.79
C VAL A 728 -17.86 11.91 16.07
N LEU A 729 -16.71 11.23 16.22
CA LEU A 729 -15.82 11.43 17.37
C LEU A 729 -15.08 12.78 17.31
N LEU A 730 -14.64 13.21 16.13
CA LEU A 730 -14.05 14.55 15.92
C LEU A 730 -15.05 15.68 16.23
N GLU A 731 -16.34 15.50 15.87
CA GLU A 731 -17.41 16.42 16.28
C GLU A 731 -17.64 16.40 17.79
N GLN A 732 -17.67 15.23 18.44
CA GLN A 732 -17.82 15.14 19.89
C GLN A 732 -16.66 15.85 20.62
N MET A 733 -15.43 15.72 20.11
CA MET A 733 -14.26 16.43 20.60
C MET A 733 -14.43 17.96 20.49
N MET A 734 -14.86 18.46 19.32
CA MET A 734 -15.09 19.89 19.11
C MET A 734 -16.26 20.45 19.94
N ARG A 735 -17.34 19.68 20.11
CA ARG A 735 -18.46 20.04 21.01
C ARG A 735 -18.01 20.10 22.47
N LYS A 736 -17.17 19.15 22.93
CA LYS A 736 -16.56 19.18 24.28
C LYS A 736 -15.62 20.37 24.46
N LYS A 737 -14.81 20.71 23.45
CA LYS A 737 -13.95 21.92 23.44
C LYS A 737 -14.74 23.24 23.54
N GLN A 738 -15.99 23.27 23.08
CA GLN A 738 -16.88 24.43 23.20
C GLN A 738 -17.63 24.48 24.54
N ALA A 739 -18.02 23.31 25.08
CA ALA A 739 -18.79 23.21 26.31
C ALA A 739 -17.95 23.25 27.60
N MET A 740 -16.69 22.82 27.52
CA MET A 740 -15.73 22.84 28.62
C MET A 740 -14.78 24.01 28.40
N HIS A 741 -14.68 24.93 29.37
CA HIS A 741 -13.79 26.10 29.29
C HIS A 741 -12.31 25.69 29.49
N LEU A 742 -11.73 25.09 28.45
CA LEU A 742 -10.35 24.63 28.42
C LEU A 742 -9.36 25.79 28.33
N ASP A 743 -8.14 25.57 28.85
CA ASP A 743 -7.00 26.47 28.64
C ASP A 743 -6.62 26.58 27.16
N ALA A 744 -6.07 27.73 26.77
CA ALA A 744 -5.73 28.07 25.40
C ALA A 744 -4.78 27.04 24.74
N ARG A 745 -3.85 26.44 25.51
CA ARG A 745 -3.00 25.34 25.03
C ARG A 745 -3.82 24.15 24.54
N TYR A 746 -4.78 23.68 25.34
CA TYR A 746 -5.65 22.55 24.98
C TYR A 746 -6.64 22.89 23.87
N VAL A 747 -7.18 24.12 23.84
CA VAL A 747 -8.02 24.60 22.73
C VAL A 747 -7.25 24.52 21.40
N THR A 748 -6.01 25.01 21.39
CA THR A 748 -5.13 25.01 20.20
C THR A 748 -4.77 23.59 19.78
N MET A 749 -4.42 22.72 20.74
CA MET A 749 -4.07 21.33 20.49
C MET A 749 -5.24 20.54 19.86
N VAL A 750 -6.46 20.72 20.38
CA VAL A 750 -7.68 20.10 19.86
C VAL A 750 -8.02 20.61 18.45
N GLU A 751 -7.81 21.90 18.17
CA GLU A 751 -7.98 22.46 16.83
C GLU A 751 -6.96 21.91 15.83
N ASN A 752 -5.68 21.85 16.20
CA ASN A 752 -4.62 21.29 15.38
C ASN A 752 -4.91 19.82 15.03
N ALA A 753 -5.22 18.99 16.03
CA ALA A 753 -5.56 17.58 15.82
C ALA A 753 -6.82 17.41 14.95
N TYR A 754 -7.84 18.26 15.11
CA TYR A 754 -9.04 18.24 14.27
C TYR A 754 -8.73 18.58 12.81
N TYR A 755 -8.05 19.71 12.55
CA TYR A 755 -7.73 20.16 11.18
C TYR A 755 -6.63 19.34 10.51
N TYR A 756 -5.80 18.62 11.26
CA TYR A 756 -4.90 17.61 10.69
C TYR A 756 -5.68 16.40 10.14
N CYS A 757 -6.71 15.94 10.84
CA CYS A 757 -7.57 14.84 10.38
C CYS A 757 -8.48 15.26 9.22
N ASN A 758 -9.12 16.41 9.36
CA ASN A 758 -10.07 16.98 8.42
C ASN A 758 -9.66 18.43 8.04
N PRO A 759 -8.65 18.59 7.17
CA PRO A 759 -8.20 19.92 6.77
C PRO A 759 -9.30 20.67 6.02
N PRO A 760 -9.47 21.99 6.26
CA PRO A 760 -10.51 22.77 5.61
C PRO A 760 -10.33 22.76 4.08
N PRO A 761 -11.43 22.80 3.30
CA PRO A 761 -11.37 22.67 1.85
C PRO A 761 -10.67 23.88 1.20
N VAL A 762 -9.37 23.74 0.96
CA VAL A 762 -8.59 24.68 0.13
C VAL A 762 -9.12 24.62 -1.31
N GLU A 763 -9.28 25.78 -1.95
CA GLU A 763 -9.67 25.86 -3.36
C GLU A 763 -8.61 25.20 -4.27
N LYS A 764 -8.83 23.93 -4.63
CA LYS A 764 -7.96 23.20 -5.55
C LYS A 764 -7.93 23.92 -6.90
N THR A 765 -6.75 24.38 -7.30
CA THR A 765 -6.54 24.89 -8.66
C THR A 765 -6.64 23.73 -9.65
N VAL A 766 -7.77 23.68 -10.38
CA VAL A 766 -8.13 22.58 -11.28
C VAL A 766 -6.99 22.24 -12.23
N ARG A 767 -6.46 21.01 -12.12
CA ARG A 767 -5.44 20.47 -13.02
C ARG A 767 -6.06 20.26 -14.41
N LYS A 768 -5.99 21.29 -15.27
CA LYS A 768 -6.39 21.22 -16.68
C LYS A 768 -5.74 20.01 -17.35
N LYS A 769 -6.55 19.06 -17.84
CA LYS A 769 -6.07 17.95 -18.70
C LYS A 769 -5.48 18.56 -19.98
N ARG A 770 -4.28 18.12 -20.39
CA ARG A 770 -3.57 18.64 -21.57
C ARG A 770 -3.23 17.52 -22.57
N PRO A 771 -3.05 17.83 -23.87
CA PRO A 771 -2.50 16.89 -24.83
C PRO A 771 -1.08 16.39 -24.44
N PRO A 772 -0.69 15.15 -24.82
CA PRO A 772 0.61 14.59 -24.46
C PRO A 772 1.82 15.44 -24.89
N LEU A 773 1.73 16.07 -26.08
CA LEU A 773 2.81 16.91 -26.61
C LEU A 773 2.99 18.20 -25.79
N GLN A 774 1.92 18.77 -25.25
CA GLN A 774 2.00 19.90 -24.33
C GLN A 774 2.69 19.51 -23.02
N GLU A 775 2.35 18.36 -22.42
CA GLU A 775 3.05 17.88 -21.21
C GLU A 775 4.52 17.51 -21.49
N TYR A 776 4.86 17.04 -22.70
CA TYR A 776 6.25 16.84 -23.10
C TYR A 776 7.03 18.15 -23.18
N ILE A 777 6.48 19.20 -23.82
CA ILE A 777 7.08 20.55 -23.87
C ILE A 777 7.25 21.12 -22.45
N ARG A 778 6.21 21.00 -21.59
CA ARG A 778 6.28 21.41 -20.18
C ARG A 778 7.35 20.64 -19.41
N LYS A 779 7.51 19.33 -19.64
CA LYS A 779 8.56 18.53 -19.02
C LYS A 779 9.95 19.01 -19.47
N LEU A 780 10.16 19.18 -20.78
CA LEU A 780 11.43 19.67 -21.32
C LEU A 780 11.84 21.02 -20.71
N LEU A 781 10.94 22.00 -20.70
CA LEU A 781 11.27 23.37 -20.26
C LEU A 781 11.27 23.56 -18.73
N TYR A 782 10.37 22.90 -18.00
CA TYR A 782 10.16 23.18 -16.56
C TYR A 782 10.69 22.10 -15.60
N LYS A 783 11.12 20.94 -16.10
CA LYS A 783 11.66 19.85 -15.27
C LYS A 783 13.05 19.39 -15.74
N ASP A 784 13.20 19.11 -17.02
CA ASP A 784 14.39 18.47 -17.57
C ASP A 784 15.51 19.47 -17.90
N LEU A 785 15.21 20.76 -18.11
CA LEU A 785 16.17 21.80 -18.47
C LEU A 785 17.00 22.28 -17.26
N SER A 786 18.31 22.22 -17.41
CA SER A 786 19.33 22.63 -16.45
C SER A 786 20.66 22.90 -17.17
N LYS A 787 21.64 23.50 -16.49
CA LYS A 787 22.95 23.82 -17.06
C LYS A 787 23.66 22.62 -17.72
N VAL A 788 23.47 21.41 -17.19
CA VAL A 788 24.07 20.17 -17.74
C VAL A 788 23.21 19.45 -18.78
N THR A 789 21.92 19.78 -18.90
CA THR A 789 20.99 19.13 -19.84
C THR A 789 20.59 20.00 -21.03
N THR A 790 20.98 21.28 -21.09
CA THR A 790 20.62 22.21 -22.17
C THR A 790 20.84 21.62 -23.57
N GLU A 791 22.00 20.99 -23.81
CA GLU A 791 22.33 20.32 -25.07
C GLU A 791 21.42 19.14 -25.44
N LYS A 792 20.91 18.41 -24.43
CA LYS A 792 19.94 17.31 -24.62
C LYS A 792 18.53 17.86 -24.85
N VAL A 793 18.17 18.98 -24.21
CA VAL A 793 16.88 19.65 -24.42
C VAL A 793 16.83 20.32 -25.80
N LEU A 794 17.87 21.06 -26.21
CA LEU A 794 17.96 21.71 -27.52
C LEU A 794 17.80 20.71 -28.68
N ARG A 795 18.46 19.55 -28.60
CA ARG A 795 18.34 18.47 -29.59
C ARG A 795 16.98 17.74 -29.58
N GLN A 796 16.13 17.98 -28.58
CA GLN A 796 14.73 17.54 -28.57
C GLN A 796 13.79 18.66 -29.07
N MET A 797 13.98 19.91 -28.62
CA MET A 797 13.23 21.08 -29.09
C MET A 797 13.34 21.23 -30.62
N ARG A 798 14.54 21.07 -31.20
CA ARG A 798 14.77 21.08 -32.66
C ARG A 798 14.06 19.95 -33.43
N LYS A 799 13.46 18.97 -32.76
CA LYS A 799 12.69 17.85 -33.36
C LYS A 799 11.17 17.99 -33.19
N LEU A 800 10.69 19.06 -32.55
CA LEU A 800 9.26 19.36 -32.51
C LEU A 800 8.74 19.67 -33.92
N ALA A 801 7.44 19.46 -34.15
CA ALA A 801 6.77 19.76 -35.41
C ALA A 801 6.55 21.28 -35.54
N TRP A 802 7.61 22.04 -35.84
CA TRP A 802 7.56 23.51 -35.93
C TRP A 802 6.70 24.07 -37.07
N GLN A 803 6.22 23.19 -37.96
CA GLN A 803 5.23 23.49 -39.00
C GLN A 803 3.78 23.51 -38.45
N ASP A 804 3.56 22.95 -37.26
CA ASP A 804 2.29 22.98 -36.55
C ASP A 804 2.20 24.28 -35.72
N PRO A 805 1.23 25.17 -36.02
CA PRO A 805 1.10 26.45 -35.32
C PRO A 805 0.73 26.28 -33.85
N GLU A 806 -0.08 25.28 -33.48
CA GLU A 806 -0.45 25.05 -32.08
C GLU A 806 0.77 24.65 -31.25
N VAL A 807 1.67 23.84 -31.83
CA VAL A 807 2.92 23.42 -31.20
C VAL A 807 3.88 24.60 -31.05
N LYS A 808 4.05 25.41 -32.10
CA LYS A 808 4.90 26.61 -32.06
C LYS A 808 4.40 27.63 -31.03
N GLU A 809 3.11 27.97 -31.08
CA GLU A 809 2.49 28.90 -30.14
C GLU A 809 2.58 28.39 -28.70
N TYR A 810 2.41 27.08 -28.47
CA TYR A 810 2.52 26.51 -27.13
C TYR A 810 3.96 26.58 -26.56
N VAL A 811 5.00 26.43 -27.39
CA VAL A 811 6.39 26.63 -26.94
C VAL A 811 6.65 28.10 -26.61
N ILE A 812 6.24 29.04 -27.48
CA ILE A 812 6.38 30.48 -27.26
C ILE A 812 5.70 30.88 -25.94
N ASN A 813 4.43 30.50 -25.76
CA ASN A 813 3.70 30.68 -24.50
C ASN A 813 4.45 30.09 -23.30
N CYS A 814 5.00 28.88 -23.41
CA CYS A 814 5.74 28.26 -22.30
C CYS A 814 7.06 29.00 -21.96
N MET A 815 7.72 29.62 -22.92
CA MET A 815 8.93 30.42 -22.66
C MET A 815 8.59 31.79 -22.06
N ILE A 816 7.50 32.44 -22.49
CA ILE A 816 7.00 33.69 -21.89
C ILE A 816 6.52 33.46 -20.45
N ASN A 817 5.88 32.32 -20.17
CA ASN A 817 5.44 31.88 -18.83
C ASN A 817 6.61 31.42 -17.93
N ILE A 818 7.74 32.16 -17.96
CA ILE A 818 9.05 31.76 -17.43
C ILE A 818 9.05 31.44 -15.92
N TRP A 819 8.12 31.99 -15.15
CA TRP A 819 7.94 31.70 -13.70
C TRP A 819 7.57 30.24 -13.37
N ASN A 820 7.34 29.39 -14.38
CA ASN A 820 7.24 27.93 -14.21
C ASN A 820 8.62 27.26 -14.09
N VAL A 821 9.72 27.97 -14.43
CA VAL A 821 11.12 27.53 -14.33
C VAL A 821 11.68 27.97 -12.97
N LYS A 822 12.57 27.16 -12.37
CA LYS A 822 13.31 27.56 -11.16
C LYS A 822 14.15 28.80 -11.45
N TYR A 823 14.16 29.79 -10.55
CA TYR A 823 14.85 31.08 -10.74
C TYR A 823 16.30 30.93 -11.24
N ASN A 824 17.08 30.07 -10.60
CA ASN A 824 18.49 29.80 -10.94
C ASN A 824 18.68 29.07 -12.30
N SER A 825 17.60 28.63 -12.94
CA SER A 825 17.61 27.97 -14.26
C SER A 825 17.07 28.86 -15.39
N ILE A 826 16.62 30.09 -15.11
CA ILE A 826 16.08 31.01 -16.12
C ILE A 826 17.12 31.29 -17.23
N HIS A 827 18.39 31.45 -16.87
CA HIS A 827 19.49 31.63 -17.83
C HIS A 827 19.65 30.44 -18.81
N CYS A 828 19.23 29.23 -18.42
CA CYS A 828 19.25 28.06 -19.30
C CYS A 828 18.18 28.15 -20.40
N VAL A 829 17.07 28.87 -20.17
CA VAL A 829 16.05 29.13 -21.21
C VAL A 829 16.56 30.15 -22.22
N ALA A 830 17.25 31.21 -21.77
CA ALA A 830 17.87 32.18 -22.67
C ALA A 830 18.94 31.51 -23.56
N ASN A 831 19.78 30.65 -22.99
CA ASN A 831 20.75 29.84 -23.73
C ASN A 831 20.07 28.87 -24.73
N LEU A 832 19.01 28.18 -24.29
CA LEU A 832 18.22 27.28 -25.13
C LEU A 832 17.59 28.01 -26.33
N LEU A 833 17.08 29.23 -26.12
CA LEU A 833 16.48 30.05 -27.15
C LEU A 833 17.53 30.57 -28.16
N ALA A 834 18.67 31.05 -27.67
CA ALA A 834 19.79 31.46 -28.53
C ALA A 834 20.32 30.30 -29.39
N GLY A 835 20.33 29.07 -28.87
CA GLY A 835 20.67 27.86 -29.64
C GLY A 835 19.56 27.38 -30.61
N LEU A 836 18.33 27.89 -30.47
CA LEU A 836 17.16 27.53 -31.27
C LEU A 836 16.90 28.51 -32.42
N VAL A 837 17.13 29.81 -32.21
CA VAL A 837 16.96 30.88 -33.21
C VAL A 837 17.60 30.58 -34.58
N PRO A 838 18.83 30.03 -34.69
CA PRO A 838 19.43 29.65 -35.98
C PRO A 838 18.64 28.58 -36.79
N TYR A 839 17.58 28.02 -36.21
CA TYR A 839 16.68 27.06 -36.86
C TYR A 839 15.21 27.54 -36.88
N GLN A 840 14.81 28.45 -35.99
CA GLN A 840 13.46 29.00 -35.81
C GLN A 840 13.58 30.44 -35.26
N GLU A 841 13.85 31.39 -36.14
CA GLU A 841 14.14 32.79 -35.79
C GLU A 841 12.91 33.52 -35.20
N ASP A 842 11.73 33.27 -35.78
CA ASP A 842 10.44 33.84 -35.38
C ASP A 842 10.08 33.53 -33.92
N VAL A 843 10.39 32.32 -33.45
CA VAL A 843 10.23 31.90 -32.05
C VAL A 843 11.07 32.77 -31.09
N GLY A 844 12.24 33.22 -31.52
CA GLY A 844 13.08 34.14 -30.75
C GLY A 844 12.42 35.50 -30.55
N ILE A 845 11.93 36.08 -31.66
CA ILE A 845 11.28 37.39 -31.70
C ILE A 845 10.01 37.37 -30.84
N HIS A 846 9.11 36.42 -31.06
CA HIS A 846 7.84 36.34 -30.32
C HIS A 846 8.01 36.12 -28.81
N VAL A 847 9.07 35.41 -28.36
CA VAL A 847 9.36 35.27 -26.92
C VAL A 847 9.91 36.57 -26.34
N VAL A 848 10.74 37.32 -27.08
CA VAL A 848 11.20 38.64 -26.65
C VAL A 848 10.03 39.61 -26.50
N ASP A 849 9.18 39.73 -27.52
CA ASP A 849 8.03 40.65 -27.51
C ASP A 849 7.05 40.30 -26.39
N GLY A 850 6.71 39.02 -26.24
CA GLY A 850 5.81 38.56 -25.18
C GLY A 850 6.33 38.76 -23.75
N VAL A 851 7.66 38.72 -23.55
CA VAL A 851 8.28 39.05 -22.25
C VAL A 851 8.28 40.55 -22.00
N LEU A 852 8.50 41.38 -23.02
CA LEU A 852 8.40 42.84 -22.90
C LEU A 852 6.96 43.28 -22.58
N GLU A 853 5.97 42.61 -23.15
CA GLU A 853 4.55 42.84 -22.88
C GLU A 853 4.12 42.36 -21.47
N ASP A 854 4.51 41.16 -21.03
CA ASP A 854 4.25 40.69 -19.64
C ASP A 854 4.86 41.64 -18.59
N ILE A 855 6.01 42.26 -18.89
CA ILE A 855 6.62 43.29 -18.04
C ILE A 855 5.80 44.59 -18.03
N ARG A 856 5.21 45.00 -19.17
CA ARG A 856 4.30 46.17 -19.26
C ARG A 856 2.99 45.92 -18.51
N LEU A 857 2.26 44.88 -18.89
CA LEU A 857 1.00 44.46 -18.27
C LEU A 857 1.19 44.21 -16.76
N GLY A 858 2.35 43.69 -16.36
CA GLY A 858 2.74 43.54 -14.96
C GLY A 858 2.78 44.85 -14.16
N MET A 859 3.07 46.00 -14.78
CA MET A 859 2.98 47.33 -14.15
C MET A 859 1.56 47.90 -14.13
N GLU A 860 0.69 47.48 -15.04
CA GLU A 860 -0.70 47.95 -15.16
C GLU A 860 -1.62 47.21 -14.19
N VAL A 861 -1.53 45.87 -14.17
CA VAL A 861 -2.28 45.02 -13.23
C VAL A 861 -1.77 45.21 -11.79
N ASN A 862 -0.45 45.31 -11.63
CA ASN A 862 0.28 45.63 -10.38
C ASN A 862 -0.07 44.84 -9.09
N GLN A 863 -0.81 43.73 -9.18
CA GLN A 863 -1.28 42.99 -8.00
C GLN A 863 -0.15 42.19 -7.31
N PRO A 864 0.02 42.27 -5.97
CA PRO A 864 1.12 41.60 -5.24
C PRO A 864 1.25 40.09 -5.47
N LYS A 865 0.13 39.39 -5.73
CA LYS A 865 0.09 37.95 -6.03
C LYS A 865 0.87 37.54 -7.28
N PHE A 866 1.24 38.49 -8.14
CA PHE A 866 2.05 38.26 -9.35
C PHE A 866 3.51 38.72 -9.20
N ASN A 867 3.95 39.17 -8.02
CA ASN A 867 5.29 39.71 -7.82
C ASN A 867 6.41 38.71 -8.18
N GLN A 868 6.29 37.43 -7.81
CA GLN A 868 7.26 36.41 -8.22
C GLN A 868 7.34 36.26 -9.75
N ARG A 869 6.22 36.39 -10.46
CA ARG A 869 6.17 36.30 -11.93
C ARG A 869 6.92 37.45 -12.58
N ARG A 870 6.58 38.69 -12.19
CA ARG A 870 7.20 39.93 -12.68
C ARG A 870 8.73 39.90 -12.48
N ILE A 871 9.20 39.41 -11.34
CA ILE A 871 10.63 39.24 -11.05
C ILE A 871 11.26 38.18 -11.96
N SER A 872 10.59 37.05 -12.22
CA SER A 872 11.06 36.05 -13.18
C SER A 872 11.12 36.59 -14.62
N SER A 873 10.11 37.34 -15.08
CA SER A 873 10.08 37.94 -16.42
C SER A 873 11.18 38.98 -16.61
N VAL A 874 11.43 39.83 -15.59
CA VAL A 874 12.53 40.81 -15.62
C VAL A 874 13.90 40.15 -15.51
N LYS A 875 14.06 39.11 -14.68
CA LYS A 875 15.28 38.28 -14.66
C LYS A 875 15.53 37.68 -16.05
N PHE A 876 14.49 37.15 -16.69
CA PHE A 876 14.60 36.55 -18.02
C PHE A 876 14.99 37.57 -19.09
N LEU A 877 14.43 38.78 -19.08
CA LEU A 877 14.85 39.86 -19.98
C LEU A 877 16.34 40.20 -19.83
N GLY A 878 16.86 40.23 -18.59
CA GLY A 878 18.29 40.42 -18.35
C GLY A 878 19.14 39.28 -18.91
N GLU A 879 18.70 38.02 -18.75
CA GLU A 879 19.40 36.87 -19.34
C GLU A 879 19.29 36.86 -20.88
N LEU A 880 18.18 37.33 -21.47
CA LEU A 880 18.04 37.49 -22.92
C LEU A 880 19.09 38.48 -23.46
N TYR A 881 19.43 39.55 -22.73
CA TYR A 881 20.57 40.40 -23.08
C TYR A 881 21.92 39.65 -22.94
N ASN A 882 22.13 38.92 -21.83
CA ASN A 882 23.36 38.17 -21.58
C ASN A 882 23.66 37.14 -22.70
N TYR A 883 22.63 36.48 -23.22
CA TYR A 883 22.70 35.53 -24.34
C TYR A 883 22.45 36.17 -25.73
N ARG A 884 22.56 37.51 -25.84
CA ARG A 884 22.51 38.30 -27.09
C ARG A 884 21.20 38.22 -27.90
N MET A 885 20.10 37.83 -27.25
CA MET A 885 18.75 37.86 -27.83
C MET A 885 18.16 39.27 -27.93
N VAL A 886 18.64 40.23 -27.11
CA VAL A 886 18.25 41.64 -27.17
C VAL A 886 19.44 42.57 -26.98
N GLU A 887 19.37 43.78 -27.55
CA GLU A 887 20.38 44.82 -27.35
C GLU A 887 20.21 45.61 -26.04
N SER A 888 21.29 46.27 -25.60
CA SER A 888 21.28 47.20 -24.46
C SER A 888 20.23 48.31 -24.58
N ALA A 889 19.83 48.69 -25.79
CA ALA A 889 18.78 49.68 -26.04
C ALA A 889 17.41 49.23 -25.47
N VAL A 890 17.10 47.92 -25.51
CA VAL A 890 15.87 47.35 -24.94
C VAL A 890 15.94 47.40 -23.41
N ILE A 891 17.07 47.01 -22.82
CA ILE A 891 17.28 47.03 -21.37
C ILE A 891 17.12 48.44 -20.80
N PHE A 892 17.76 49.45 -21.40
CA PHE A 892 17.60 50.84 -20.95
C PHE A 892 16.15 51.35 -21.13
N ARG A 893 15.45 50.99 -22.23
CA ARG A 893 14.04 51.34 -22.44
C ARG A 893 13.15 50.82 -21.31
N ILE A 894 13.37 49.57 -20.89
CA ILE A 894 12.60 48.95 -19.79
C ILE A 894 13.00 49.52 -18.42
N LEU A 895 14.29 49.72 -18.14
CA LEU A 895 14.78 50.38 -16.93
C LEU A 895 14.13 51.77 -16.73
N TYR A 896 14.13 52.62 -17.77
CA TYR A 896 13.45 53.90 -17.72
C TYR A 896 11.94 53.74 -17.53
N SER A 897 11.29 52.76 -18.19
CA SER A 897 9.85 52.54 -18.01
C SER A 897 9.44 52.23 -16.56
N PHE A 898 10.27 51.52 -15.79
CA PHE A 898 9.96 51.24 -14.37
C PHE A 898 9.82 52.51 -13.52
N ILE A 899 10.54 53.58 -13.87
CA ILE A 899 10.58 54.85 -13.11
C ILE A 899 9.80 56.00 -13.77
N THR A 900 9.16 55.77 -14.93
CA THR A 900 8.34 56.78 -15.64
C THR A 900 6.92 56.31 -15.96
N PHE A 901 6.70 55.02 -16.24
CA PHE A 901 5.39 54.54 -16.66
C PHE A 901 4.37 54.63 -15.52
N GLY A 902 3.38 55.51 -15.68
CA GLY A 902 2.38 55.80 -14.65
C GLY A 902 2.94 56.49 -13.39
N VAL A 903 4.12 57.11 -13.46
CA VAL A 903 4.74 57.86 -12.35
C VAL A 903 4.57 59.36 -12.60
N SER A 904 4.17 60.14 -11.60
CA SER A 904 3.99 61.59 -11.78
C SER A 904 5.34 62.32 -11.93
N THR A 905 5.36 63.40 -12.73
CA THR A 905 6.56 64.20 -13.02
C THR A 905 7.07 65.01 -11.83
N ASP A 906 6.22 65.24 -10.83
CA ASP A 906 6.55 65.91 -9.56
C ASP A 906 6.90 64.92 -8.42
N GLY A 907 6.74 63.62 -8.64
CA GLY A 907 6.90 62.58 -7.62
C GLY A 907 5.67 62.32 -6.74
N SER A 908 4.52 62.96 -7.03
CA SER A 908 3.26 62.62 -6.36
C SER A 908 2.78 61.21 -6.74
N ALA A 909 2.01 60.60 -5.82
CA ALA A 909 1.63 59.20 -5.95
C ALA A 909 0.41 58.98 -6.87
N THR A 910 0.44 57.88 -7.62
CA THR A 910 -0.54 57.59 -8.69
C THR A 910 -1.21 56.22 -8.46
N PRO A 911 -2.29 55.87 -9.21
CA PRO A 911 -2.89 54.54 -9.13
C PRO A 911 -1.95 53.38 -9.49
N LEU A 912 -0.96 53.62 -10.38
CA LEU A 912 0.00 52.60 -10.83
C LEU A 912 1.33 52.62 -10.05
N ASP A 913 1.51 53.59 -9.15
CA ASP A 913 2.61 53.64 -8.20
C ASP A 913 2.22 54.33 -6.86
N PRO A 914 1.33 53.71 -6.07
CA PRO A 914 0.78 54.32 -4.85
C PRO A 914 1.78 54.34 -3.67
N PRO A 915 1.45 55.06 -2.56
CA PRO A 915 2.02 54.94 -1.22
C PRO A 915 3.30 54.13 -1.01
N GLU A 916 3.06 53.02 -0.33
CA GLU A 916 3.99 51.99 0.13
C GLU A 916 4.47 51.05 -1.00
N HIS A 917 4.06 51.26 -2.26
CA HIS A 917 4.38 50.37 -3.36
C HIS A 917 5.82 50.60 -3.86
N LEU A 918 6.77 49.91 -3.26
CA LEU A 918 8.20 50.01 -3.59
C LEU A 918 8.66 49.01 -4.67
N PHE A 919 7.73 48.29 -5.32
CA PHE A 919 8.09 47.15 -6.17
C PHE A 919 8.83 47.53 -7.46
N ARG A 920 8.65 48.76 -7.99
CA ARG A 920 9.42 49.27 -9.14
C ARG A 920 10.93 49.25 -8.85
N ILE A 921 11.33 49.57 -7.61
CA ILE A 921 12.73 49.53 -7.15
C ILE A 921 13.28 48.12 -7.27
N ARG A 922 12.52 47.11 -6.80
CA ARG A 922 12.91 45.69 -6.87
C ARG A 922 13.07 45.19 -8.31
N LEU A 923 12.23 45.66 -9.25
CA LEU A 923 12.34 45.33 -10.67
C LEU A 923 13.59 45.96 -11.30
N VAL A 924 13.89 47.22 -10.99
CA VAL A 924 15.15 47.88 -11.42
C VAL A 924 16.36 47.13 -10.87
N CYS A 925 16.40 46.84 -9.56
CA CYS A 925 17.50 46.10 -8.94
C CYS A 925 17.68 44.70 -9.54
N THR A 926 16.60 43.96 -9.81
CA THR A 926 16.67 42.62 -10.45
C THR A 926 17.29 42.66 -11.85
N LEU A 927 16.96 43.67 -12.64
CA LEU A 927 17.50 43.82 -14.00
C LEU A 927 18.98 44.26 -13.97
N LEU A 928 19.32 45.18 -13.05
CA LEU A 928 20.68 45.66 -12.83
C LEU A 928 21.61 44.58 -12.26
N ASP A 929 21.16 43.76 -11.31
CA ASP A 929 21.86 42.56 -10.82
C ASP A 929 22.20 41.60 -11.97
N THR A 930 21.24 41.37 -12.86
CA THR A 930 21.35 40.35 -13.92
C THR A 930 22.28 40.73 -15.06
N CYS A 931 22.32 42.01 -15.47
CA CYS A 931 23.05 42.44 -16.66
C CYS A 931 23.81 43.77 -16.51
N GLY A 932 23.64 44.50 -15.40
CA GLY A 932 24.24 45.82 -15.20
C GLY A 932 25.78 45.81 -15.17
N GLN A 933 26.39 44.68 -14.79
CA GLN A 933 27.85 44.50 -14.80
C GLN A 933 28.47 44.66 -16.21
N TYR A 934 27.70 44.39 -17.27
CA TYR A 934 28.13 44.55 -18.66
C TYR A 934 28.02 46.01 -19.16
N PHE A 935 27.57 46.93 -18.31
CA PHE A 935 27.51 48.38 -18.56
C PHE A 935 28.65 49.12 -17.82
N ASP A 936 29.87 48.56 -17.84
CA ASP A 936 31.08 49.13 -17.22
C ASP A 936 31.87 50.08 -18.14
N ARG A 937 31.77 49.90 -19.48
CA ARG A 937 32.56 50.60 -20.51
C ARG A 937 31.72 51.39 -21.54
N GLY A 938 32.40 52.29 -22.24
CA GLY A 938 31.88 52.92 -23.46
C GLY A 938 30.55 53.67 -23.31
N SER A 939 29.68 53.54 -24.31
CA SER A 939 28.39 54.22 -24.36
C SER A 939 27.36 53.62 -23.38
N SER A 940 27.39 52.31 -23.13
CA SER A 940 26.52 51.66 -22.15
C SER A 940 26.83 52.10 -20.72
N LYS A 941 28.11 52.29 -20.36
CA LYS A 941 28.50 52.91 -19.08
C LYS A 941 27.80 54.25 -18.89
N ARG A 942 27.91 55.16 -19.85
CA ARG A 942 27.30 56.49 -19.77
C ARG A 942 25.77 56.42 -19.71
N LYS A 943 25.12 55.51 -20.44
CA LYS A 943 23.67 55.27 -20.34
C LYS A 943 23.27 54.83 -18.93
N LEU A 944 24.01 53.91 -18.31
CA LEU A 944 23.76 53.48 -16.93
C LEU A 944 24.03 54.61 -15.92
N ASP A 945 25.14 55.33 -16.06
CA ASP A 945 25.46 56.48 -15.19
C ASP A 945 24.33 57.52 -15.20
N CYS A 946 23.79 57.85 -16.39
CA CYS A 946 22.62 58.72 -16.54
C CYS A 946 21.34 58.13 -15.93
N PHE A 947 21.08 56.82 -16.13
CA PHE A 947 19.90 56.17 -15.54
C PHE A 947 19.93 56.17 -14.01
N LEU A 948 21.08 55.91 -13.38
CA LEU A 948 21.23 55.88 -11.92
C LEU A 948 20.97 57.24 -11.25
N VAL A 949 21.19 58.36 -11.95
CA VAL A 949 20.82 59.70 -11.47
C VAL A 949 19.29 59.86 -11.45
N TYR A 950 18.59 59.43 -12.50
CA TYR A 950 17.12 59.43 -12.54
C TYR A 950 16.49 58.44 -11.53
N PHE A 951 17.10 57.26 -11.35
CA PHE A 951 16.64 56.26 -10.39
C PHE A 951 16.78 56.76 -8.94
N GLN A 952 17.86 57.45 -8.60
CA GLN A 952 18.00 58.09 -7.28
C GLN A 952 16.94 59.16 -7.03
N ARG A 953 16.55 59.97 -8.03
CA ARG A 953 15.40 60.89 -7.90
C ARG A 953 14.11 60.13 -7.60
N TYR A 954 13.84 59.04 -8.32
CA TYR A 954 12.67 58.20 -8.09
C TYR A 954 12.65 57.57 -6.68
N ILE A 955 13.79 57.06 -6.19
CA ILE A 955 13.93 56.56 -4.82
C ILE A 955 13.60 57.66 -3.80
N TRP A 956 14.17 58.86 -3.96
CA TRP A 956 13.94 59.98 -3.04
C TRP A 956 12.50 60.50 -3.06
N TRP A 957 11.82 60.49 -4.22
CA TRP A 957 10.38 60.70 -4.29
C TRP A 957 9.62 59.68 -3.43
N LYS A 958 9.85 58.36 -3.61
CA LYS A 958 9.17 57.35 -2.79
C LYS A 958 9.47 57.50 -1.29
N LYS A 959 10.71 57.85 -0.90
CA LYS A 959 11.11 58.06 0.50
C LYS A 959 10.46 59.27 1.18
N THR A 960 10.08 60.30 0.42
CA THR A 960 9.52 61.56 0.99
C THR A 960 8.00 61.61 0.98
N LEU A 961 7.31 60.54 0.57
CA LEU A 961 5.86 60.41 0.69
C LEU A 961 5.44 60.36 2.17
N ALA A 962 4.40 61.12 2.52
CA ALA A 962 3.96 61.37 3.90
C ALA A 962 3.44 60.13 4.68
N VAL A 963 3.42 58.94 4.07
CA VAL A 963 3.15 57.67 4.75
C VAL A 963 4.32 57.24 5.64
N TRP A 964 5.55 57.61 5.27
CA TRP A 964 6.75 57.26 6.04
C TRP A 964 6.92 58.21 7.22
N THR A 965 6.87 57.64 8.42
CA THR A 965 6.90 58.37 9.70
C THR A 965 7.88 57.67 10.66
N LYS A 966 8.01 58.17 11.91
CA LYS A 966 8.85 57.49 12.91
C LYS A 966 8.28 56.14 13.35
N ASP A 967 6.95 56.03 13.38
CA ASP A 967 6.24 54.82 13.79
C ASP A 967 5.96 53.86 12.60
N HIS A 968 6.11 54.36 11.37
CA HIS A 968 6.06 53.58 10.14
C HIS A 968 7.22 54.00 9.20
N PRO A 969 8.47 53.57 9.48
CA PRO A 969 9.64 53.98 8.72
C PRO A 969 9.69 53.35 7.32
N PHE A 970 10.47 53.94 6.41
CA PHE A 970 10.77 53.35 5.11
C PHE A 970 11.47 51.98 5.28
N PRO A 971 11.10 50.91 4.54
CA PRO A 971 11.62 49.56 4.76
C PRO A 971 13.14 49.46 4.51
N ILE A 972 13.90 49.13 5.55
CA ILE A 972 15.36 49.11 5.52
C ILE A 972 15.94 48.08 4.53
N ASP A 973 15.25 46.95 4.33
CA ASP A 973 15.61 45.92 3.35
C ASP A 973 15.64 46.45 1.90
N VAL A 974 14.84 47.48 1.60
CA VAL A 974 14.83 48.13 0.29
C VAL A 974 16.04 49.08 0.17
N ASP A 975 16.46 49.70 1.26
CA ASP A 975 17.65 50.56 1.29
C ASP A 975 18.96 49.79 1.19
N TYR A 976 19.07 48.62 1.82
CA TYR A 976 20.17 47.69 1.56
C TYR A 976 20.16 47.24 0.09
N MET A 977 19.02 46.76 -0.43
CA MET A 977 18.90 46.32 -1.84
C MET A 977 19.22 47.42 -2.88
N ILE A 978 19.00 48.69 -2.56
CA ILE A 978 19.45 49.83 -3.38
C ILE A 978 20.97 49.99 -3.27
N SER A 979 21.49 50.03 -2.04
CA SER A 979 22.90 50.27 -1.75
C SER A 979 23.78 49.19 -2.37
N ASP A 980 23.50 47.92 -2.08
CA ASP A 980 24.23 46.75 -2.57
C ASP A 980 24.39 46.79 -4.11
N ILE A 981 23.31 47.05 -4.84
CA ILE A 981 23.31 47.06 -6.31
C ILE A 981 24.05 48.26 -6.90
N LEU A 982 23.93 49.44 -6.30
CA LEU A 982 24.64 50.62 -6.80
C LEU A 982 26.12 50.61 -6.40
N GLU A 983 26.48 50.06 -5.23
CA GLU A 983 27.88 49.84 -4.84
C GLU A 983 28.52 48.77 -5.73
N LEU A 984 27.87 47.62 -5.95
CA LEU A 984 28.33 46.57 -6.87
C LEU A 984 28.63 47.10 -8.27
N LEU A 985 27.73 47.91 -8.83
CA LEU A 985 27.88 48.44 -10.19
C LEU A 985 28.76 49.68 -10.27
N ARG A 986 28.85 50.48 -9.20
CA ARG A 986 29.57 51.76 -9.14
C ARG A 986 30.15 52.06 -7.75
N PRO A 987 31.23 51.39 -7.29
CA PRO A 987 31.84 51.61 -5.96
C PRO A 987 32.42 53.02 -5.68
N LYS A 988 32.29 53.96 -6.63
CA LYS A 988 32.81 55.33 -6.58
C LYS A 988 31.73 56.38 -6.88
N MET A 989 30.47 55.99 -7.02
CA MET A 989 29.36 56.93 -7.22
C MET A 989 28.90 57.44 -5.85
N LYS A 990 28.78 58.77 -5.70
CA LYS A 990 28.27 59.36 -4.46
C LYS A 990 26.75 59.23 -4.42
N PHE A 991 26.22 58.62 -3.37
CA PHE A 991 24.78 58.60 -3.12
C PHE A 991 24.21 59.99 -2.83
N CYS A 992 23.00 60.24 -3.35
CA CYS A 992 22.20 61.41 -3.02
C CYS A 992 21.77 61.34 -1.56
N SER A 993 22.16 62.31 -0.73
CA SER A 993 21.83 62.31 0.71
C SER A 993 20.50 63.00 1.06
N SER A 994 19.83 63.61 0.08
CA SER A 994 18.49 64.19 0.23
C SER A 994 17.78 64.31 -1.12
N THR A 995 16.50 64.68 -1.09
CA THR A 995 15.70 64.91 -2.31
C THR A 995 16.21 66.12 -3.10
N GLU A 996 16.73 67.15 -2.43
CA GLU A 996 17.35 68.31 -3.09
C GLU A 996 18.65 67.94 -3.81
N ASP A 997 19.48 67.05 -3.25
CA ASP A 997 20.71 66.53 -3.89
C ASP A 997 20.33 65.72 -5.14
N ALA A 998 19.32 64.84 -5.05
CA ALA A 998 18.83 64.05 -6.18
C ALA A 998 18.21 64.91 -7.31
N LEU A 999 17.38 65.90 -6.94
CA LEU A 999 16.82 66.85 -7.90
C LEU A 999 17.91 67.70 -8.57
N LYS A 1000 18.91 68.14 -7.80
CA LYS A 1000 20.04 68.92 -8.33
C LYS A 1000 20.86 68.09 -9.34
N GLN A 1001 21.21 66.85 -9.03
CA GLN A 1001 21.97 65.99 -9.95
C GLN A 1001 21.21 65.75 -11.26
N VAL A 1002 19.88 65.57 -11.21
CA VAL A 1002 19.07 65.50 -12.42
C VAL A 1002 19.04 66.83 -13.18
N GLN A 1003 18.89 67.98 -12.51
CA GLN A 1003 18.94 69.30 -13.17
C GLN A 1003 20.30 69.60 -13.84
N GLU A 1004 21.40 69.12 -13.26
CA GLU A 1004 22.74 69.24 -13.85
C GLU A 1004 22.88 68.35 -15.10
N LEU A 1005 22.37 67.12 -15.03
CA LEU A 1005 22.31 66.19 -16.18
C LEU A 1005 21.38 66.69 -17.31
N GLU A 1006 20.22 67.25 -16.96
CA GLU A 1006 19.26 67.83 -17.92
C GLU A 1006 19.82 69.10 -18.56
N ARG A 1007 20.59 69.92 -17.83
CA ARG A 1007 21.35 71.05 -18.40
C ARG A 1007 22.40 70.58 -19.40
N GLU A 1008 23.13 69.50 -19.09
CA GLU A 1008 24.06 68.89 -20.05
C GLU A 1008 23.33 68.40 -21.32
N PHE A 1009 22.13 67.83 -21.20
CA PHE A 1009 21.34 67.41 -22.37
C PHE A 1009 20.79 68.59 -23.17
N LEU A 1010 20.27 69.64 -22.52
CA LEU A 1010 19.81 70.87 -23.17
C LEU A 1010 20.93 71.54 -23.98
N ILE A 1011 22.17 71.54 -23.47
CA ILE A 1011 23.35 72.02 -24.20
C ILE A 1011 23.68 71.13 -25.40
N LYS A 1012 23.64 69.80 -25.22
CA LYS A 1012 23.93 68.82 -26.30
C LYS A 1012 22.84 68.76 -27.38
N LEU A 1013 21.62 69.18 -27.06
CA LEU A 1013 20.49 69.35 -28.00
C LEU A 1013 20.47 70.74 -28.66
N GLY A 1014 21.37 71.66 -28.29
CA GLY A 1014 21.39 73.03 -28.81
C GLY A 1014 20.26 73.94 -28.31
N LEU A 1015 19.45 73.47 -27.35
CA LEU A 1015 18.33 74.21 -26.76
C LEU A 1015 18.77 75.25 -25.72
N VAL A 1016 19.98 75.10 -25.18
CA VAL A 1016 20.67 76.09 -24.35
C VAL A 1016 22.10 76.24 -24.85
N ILE A 1017 22.52 77.47 -25.17
CA ILE A 1017 23.93 77.78 -25.45
C ILE A 1017 24.60 78.17 -24.13
N ASP A 1018 25.80 77.64 -23.88
CA ASP A 1018 26.52 77.88 -22.65
C ASP A 1018 26.80 79.38 -22.41
N GLY A 1019 26.66 79.82 -21.15
CA GLY A 1019 27.11 81.15 -20.72
C GLY A 1019 26.23 82.37 -21.05
N LYS A 1020 24.88 82.26 -21.10
CA LYS A 1020 23.99 83.44 -20.91
C LYS A 1020 22.54 83.11 -20.51
N GLU A 1021 22.04 83.81 -19.49
CA GLU A 1021 20.60 83.93 -19.26
C GLU A 1021 19.94 84.75 -20.38
N SER A 1022 18.73 84.37 -20.80
CA SER A 1022 17.81 85.24 -21.53
C SER A 1022 16.37 84.80 -21.31
N LYS A 1023 15.56 85.69 -20.72
CA LYS A 1023 14.12 85.52 -20.60
C LYS A 1023 13.46 85.87 -21.94
N SER A 1024 12.69 84.96 -22.54
CA SER A 1024 11.22 85.10 -22.55
C SER A 1024 10.52 83.93 -23.25
N GLU A 1025 9.38 83.54 -22.67
CA GLU A 1025 8.13 83.20 -23.36
C GLU A 1025 8.19 82.39 -24.67
N LYS A 1026 8.01 81.06 -24.56
CA LYS A 1026 6.95 80.32 -25.27
C LYS A 1026 6.84 78.87 -24.79
N LEU A 1027 5.85 78.61 -23.93
CA LEU A 1027 4.98 77.42 -23.89
C LEU A 1027 4.15 77.45 -22.59
N SER A 1028 2.96 78.04 -22.66
CA SER A 1028 2.03 78.20 -21.53
C SER A 1028 0.61 77.75 -21.91
N HIS A 1029 0.49 76.56 -22.50
CA HIS A 1029 -0.77 75.83 -22.64
C HIS A 1029 -0.47 74.36 -22.93
N ILE A 1030 -0.90 73.48 -22.03
CA ILE A 1030 -1.98 72.50 -22.24
C ILE A 1030 -2.35 72.00 -20.83
N GLY A 1031 -3.64 72.03 -20.52
CA GLY A 1031 -4.23 71.45 -19.32
C GLY A 1031 -5.65 71.02 -19.65
N GLU A 1032 -5.99 69.79 -19.26
CA GLU A 1032 -7.31 69.20 -19.01
C GLU A 1032 -8.54 69.75 -19.78
N GLY A 1033 -9.22 68.90 -20.57
CA GLY A 1033 -10.57 69.22 -21.05
C GLY A 1033 -11.11 68.42 -22.25
N GLU A 1034 -11.59 67.20 -21.99
CA GLU A 1034 -12.84 66.59 -22.50
C GLU A 1034 -13.22 66.46 -24.02
N GLU A 1035 -13.84 65.30 -24.29
CA GLU A 1035 -14.88 64.98 -25.30
C GLU A 1035 -14.64 65.03 -26.85
N ASN A 1036 -14.53 63.81 -27.40
CA ASN A 1036 -15.43 63.21 -28.43
C ASN A 1036 -15.33 63.54 -29.94
N GLN A 1037 -15.69 62.49 -30.70
CA GLN A 1037 -16.13 62.37 -32.10
C GLN A 1037 -15.11 62.42 -33.26
N ASP A 1038 -14.85 61.21 -33.78
CA ASP A 1038 -15.27 60.70 -35.10
C ASP A 1038 -14.64 61.19 -36.43
N ASP A 1039 -14.62 60.22 -37.36
CA ASP A 1039 -14.54 60.27 -38.83
C ASP A 1039 -13.25 60.73 -39.56
N ASP A 1040 -12.49 59.69 -39.95
CA ASP A 1040 -12.20 59.30 -41.35
C ASP A 1040 -11.18 60.02 -42.27
N ASP A 1041 -10.68 59.19 -43.20
CA ASP A 1041 -9.97 59.41 -44.47
C ASP A 1041 -8.61 60.14 -44.50
N ASP A 1042 -7.73 59.89 -45.48
CA ASP A 1042 -7.17 58.65 -46.08
C ASP A 1042 -6.03 59.09 -47.04
N GLU A 1043 -5.46 58.19 -47.84
CA GLU A 1043 -4.48 58.43 -48.93
C GLU A 1043 -3.07 58.86 -48.45
N GLU A 1044 -1.95 58.21 -48.78
CA GLU A 1044 -1.41 57.80 -50.10
C GLU A 1044 -1.03 59.02 -50.97
N GLU A 1045 0.14 59.09 -51.65
CA GLU A 1045 1.26 58.15 -51.78
C GLU A 1045 2.57 58.90 -52.18
N GLU A 1046 3.61 58.13 -52.52
CA GLU A 1046 4.73 58.34 -53.48
C GLU A 1046 4.86 59.66 -54.31
N GLU A 1047 6.03 60.09 -54.84
CA GLU A 1047 7.40 59.53 -54.89
C GLU A 1047 8.46 60.64 -55.17
N GLY A 1048 9.75 60.27 -55.26
CA GLY A 1048 10.83 61.10 -55.82
C GLY A 1048 11.63 61.87 -54.75
N GLY A 1049 12.94 61.67 -54.54
CA GLY A 1049 13.96 61.11 -55.45
C GLY A 1049 14.56 62.24 -56.32
N GLY A 1050 15.87 62.44 -56.39
CA GLY A 1050 16.99 61.79 -55.70
C GLY A 1050 18.27 62.62 -55.94
N GLY A 1051 19.35 62.38 -55.18
CA GLY A 1051 20.55 63.24 -55.25
C GLY A 1051 21.70 62.70 -54.42
N GLU A 1052 22.38 61.69 -54.95
CA GLU A 1052 23.46 60.95 -54.29
C GLU A 1052 24.81 61.68 -54.34
N THR A 1053 25.64 61.44 -53.31
CA THR A 1053 27.09 61.18 -53.38
C THR A 1053 27.52 60.77 -51.95
N GLU A 1054 27.88 59.50 -51.71
CA GLU A 1054 29.25 58.93 -51.79
C GLU A 1054 30.21 59.55 -50.74
N GLU A 1055 31.02 58.81 -49.97
CA GLU A 1055 31.55 57.42 -50.06
C GLU A 1055 31.23 56.62 -48.76
N GLN A 1056 30.96 55.30 -48.74
CA GLN A 1056 31.82 54.12 -49.02
C GLN A 1056 33.06 53.96 -48.09
N SER A 1057 33.54 52.77 -47.69
CA SER A 1057 33.04 51.37 -47.73
C SER A 1057 33.92 50.44 -46.83
N GLY A 1058 33.53 49.18 -46.61
CA GLY A 1058 34.36 48.09 -46.01
C GLY A 1058 34.38 48.06 -44.47
N ASN A 1059 33.93 47.03 -43.73
CA ASN A 1059 33.57 45.62 -43.98
C ASN A 1059 34.74 44.61 -44.14
N GLU A 1060 34.40 43.33 -43.94
CA GLU A 1060 35.25 42.11 -43.86
C GLU A 1060 35.96 41.93 -42.50
N SER A 1061 35.75 40.90 -41.65
CA SER A 1061 35.20 39.53 -41.68
C SER A 1061 36.25 38.41 -41.76
N GLU A 1062 36.40 37.67 -40.65
CA GLU A 1062 36.63 36.21 -40.55
C GLU A 1062 36.92 35.88 -39.06
N MET A 1063 36.91 34.64 -38.58
CA MET A 1063 35.88 33.60 -38.46
C MET A 1063 36.52 32.51 -37.56
N ASN A 1064 35.75 31.91 -36.64
CA ASN A 1064 35.99 30.64 -35.94
C ASN A 1064 37.17 30.44 -34.93
N GLU A 1065 36.84 29.64 -33.91
CA GLU A 1065 37.66 28.59 -33.24
C GLU A 1065 38.91 28.97 -32.42
N HIS A 1066 39.22 28.32 -31.28
CA HIS A 1066 38.45 27.48 -30.34
C HIS A 1066 39.23 27.39 -28.99
N GLU A 1067 38.70 26.65 -28.00
CA GLU A 1067 39.33 26.23 -26.72
C GLU A 1067 39.83 27.38 -25.80
N GLU A 1068 39.29 27.63 -24.60
CA GLU A 1068 39.13 26.78 -23.39
C GLU A 1068 40.43 26.28 -22.73
N GLU A 1069 40.41 26.31 -21.38
CA GLU A 1069 41.41 25.79 -20.43
C GLU A 1069 42.81 26.50 -20.46
N ASP A 1070 43.49 26.72 -19.35
CA ASP A 1070 43.23 26.25 -17.98
C ASP A 1070 43.71 27.25 -16.90
N ALA A 1071 43.35 26.98 -15.65
CA ALA A 1071 43.82 27.69 -14.47
C ALA A 1071 45.30 27.42 -14.15
N SER A 1072 45.87 28.26 -13.29
CA SER A 1072 47.00 27.88 -12.45
C SER A 1072 46.75 28.38 -11.03
N GLU A 1073 46.33 27.46 -10.16
CA GLU A 1073 46.41 27.64 -8.71
C GLU A 1073 47.89 27.86 -8.31
N ASN A 1074 48.11 28.58 -7.21
CA ASN A 1074 49.35 28.49 -6.47
C ASN A 1074 49.05 28.76 -4.99
N GLU A 1075 49.44 27.83 -4.14
CA GLU A 1075 49.12 27.77 -2.71
C GLU A 1075 50.06 28.67 -1.87
N GLU A 1076 49.69 28.82 -0.58
CA GLU A 1076 50.55 29.22 0.56
C GLU A 1076 51.09 30.69 0.57
N GLU A 1077 51.30 31.37 1.71
CA GLU A 1077 51.27 30.94 3.13
C GLU A 1077 50.84 32.12 4.07
N GLU A 1078 50.88 31.87 5.38
CA GLU A 1078 50.29 32.58 6.55
C GLU A 1078 50.85 33.99 6.93
N GLU A 1079 50.70 34.37 8.22
CA GLU A 1079 51.09 35.61 8.94
C GLU A 1079 50.27 36.90 8.64
N GLU A 1080 50.08 37.85 9.59
CA GLU A 1080 49.70 37.83 11.02
C GLU A 1080 49.33 39.30 11.42
N GLU A 1081 49.25 39.64 12.72
CA GLU A 1081 48.95 40.97 13.31
C GLU A 1081 47.47 41.45 13.10
N GLU A 1082 46.61 41.51 14.12
CA GLU A 1082 46.52 42.49 15.25
C GLU A 1082 45.89 43.85 14.81
N GLU A 1083 45.04 44.53 15.59
CA GLU A 1083 44.61 44.42 17.00
C GLU A 1083 43.21 45.09 17.18
N GLU A 1084 42.49 44.77 18.29
CA GLU A 1084 41.54 45.62 19.06
C GLU A 1084 40.35 46.41 18.37
N ASN A 1085 39.18 46.67 19.00
CA ASN A 1085 38.63 46.28 20.30
C ASN A 1085 37.08 46.32 20.38
N THR A 1086 36.59 45.85 21.54
CA THR A 1086 35.25 45.92 22.19
C THR A 1086 34.36 47.16 21.96
N ASP A 1087 33.05 47.14 22.27
CA ASP A 1087 32.21 46.20 23.06
C ASP A 1087 31.06 45.55 22.26
#